data_AF-A0AA90I357-F1
#
_entry.id   AF-A0AA90I357-F1
#
_cell.length_a   1.000
_cell.length_b   1.000
_cell.length_c   1.000
_cell.angle_alpha   90.00
_cell.angle_beta   90.00
_cell.angle_gamma   90.00
#
_symmetry.space_group_name_H-M   'P 1'
#
loop_
_entity.id
_entity.type
_entity.pdbx_description
1 polymer ?
#
loop_
_entity_poly.entity_id
_entity_poly.type
_entity_poly.pdbx_seq_one_letter_code
_entity_poly.pdbx_strand_id
1 'polypeptide(L)'
;MHNVKRVALASAIASVIAVTGCSNSGSSGGGDANGETVSGKASAPSGTVAKLNQPSALEIAFSFVVPELAAAITGLEPIKGADVELIRVDDDGNQVGDVLAKTSTSISGDYTLTLPTGVSLAGNLIVRITGANHQLRAQVVEKNVDISPVSEFVLRKFIESGADLDQLVVTDVVKLNGKVEAFDLTAGANLEQMFDVLEQEVGAFVETEVASVSANGADVSSIAGDYNNAAFGFQLHDNDDGSNGTFAHEMWLSDFTFANGGTGTINITYLSEDSAWANLSGTAIENSSVNYNVELDDGDNQETFDGSLNTRGILAVQSEFEEEIDGDEPYGWRFPAMTYVFQQVADTGLFFGLNHEAGVRYGTIDSDNDGTYDAIDPDDKQGDEVFRTLEVFARKPANLADTAMVGDYGRVYFGSSLSSGRIELLSANNTVTFESGFSGTLSAGIEREIIVNSSGAASYGDQPTTSETFTLTVSSDGTITDGPDGGAIGFVSEDAWYVDFSENAGSNMDGFADFDKTMLVKLGDSAPSVSGKKYRLMMVSSHLEGGASSSIAMFASQFNTFLTMESGSAGKINGNFSEISKAQGLGDNIQAEVHQESDLAFNIQVGSNGGTTITIPDSGGETILEGFFNADASLGIFTTGYLETNSVDYDELGLAVLVDVTPN
;
A
#
# COMPACT_ATOMS: atom_id res chain seq x y z
N MET A 1 4.38 17.10 -18.86
CA MET A 1 4.63 15.73 -19.37
C MET A 1 5.90 15.33 -18.67
N HIS A 2 5.75 14.70 -17.52
CA HIS A 2 6.77 14.68 -16.49
C HIS A 2 7.22 13.25 -16.26
N ASN A 3 8.53 13.09 -16.38
CA ASN A 3 9.28 11.85 -16.38
C ASN A 3 9.48 11.43 -14.92
N VAL A 4 8.41 11.00 -14.27
CA VAL A 4 8.63 10.12 -13.14
C VAL A 4 8.97 8.79 -13.79
N LYS A 5 10.24 8.39 -13.73
CA LYS A 5 10.58 6.97 -13.87
C LYS A 5 9.85 6.30 -12.70
N ARG A 6 8.73 5.63 -12.93
CA ARG A 6 7.79 5.24 -11.86
C ARG A 6 8.11 3.90 -11.19
N VAL A 7 9.27 3.32 -11.53
CA VAL A 7 10.06 2.53 -10.58
C VAL A 7 11.44 3.14 -10.28
N ALA A 8 11.56 4.47 -10.24
CA ALA A 8 12.66 5.13 -9.56
C ALA A 8 12.44 5.04 -8.05
N LEU A 9 12.68 3.85 -7.52
CA LEU A 9 13.46 3.77 -6.30
C LEU A 9 14.77 4.49 -6.58
N ALA A 10 14.83 5.79 -6.29
CA ALA A 10 15.95 6.63 -6.69
C ALA A 10 17.11 6.61 -5.68
N SER A 11 18.27 6.56 -6.30
CA SER A 11 19.66 6.41 -5.88
C SER A 11 20.10 6.89 -4.49
N ALA A 12 20.52 5.92 -3.68
CA ALA A 12 21.40 6.15 -2.54
C ALA A 12 22.79 6.67 -2.98
N ILE A 13 23.00 7.99 -2.94
CA ILE A 13 24.32 8.53 -2.57
C ILE A 13 24.28 8.80 -1.07
N ALA A 14 24.85 7.85 -0.32
CA ALA A 14 25.16 8.00 1.09
C ALA A 14 25.93 9.30 1.36
N SER A 15 25.22 10.38 1.67
CA SER A 15 25.80 11.53 2.35
C SER A 15 25.84 11.17 3.81
N VAL A 16 26.94 10.53 4.21
CA VAL A 16 27.37 10.47 5.60
C VAL A 16 27.52 11.92 6.07
N ILE A 17 26.46 12.50 6.62
CA ILE A 17 26.58 13.61 7.55
C ILE A 17 27.30 13.00 8.74
N ALA A 18 28.62 13.15 8.73
CA ALA A 18 29.44 13.01 9.90
C ALA A 18 28.91 14.04 10.90
N VAL A 19 27.95 13.63 11.72
CA VAL A 19 27.68 14.28 13.00
C VAL A 19 28.97 14.09 13.76
N THR A 20 29.82 15.12 13.69
CA THR A 20 30.94 15.32 14.58
C THR A 20 30.36 15.41 15.97
N GLY A 21 30.24 14.24 16.62
CA GLY A 21 30.04 14.15 18.04
C GLY A 21 31.13 14.98 18.69
N CYS A 22 30.74 16.11 19.26
CA CYS A 22 31.61 16.94 20.07
C CYS A 22 32.15 16.06 21.19
N SER A 23 33.38 15.58 20.99
CA SER A 23 34.18 14.88 21.98
C SER A 23 34.46 15.83 23.14
N ASN A 24 33.65 15.74 24.19
CA ASN A 24 33.92 16.46 25.42
C ASN A 24 34.77 15.58 26.33
N SER A 25 36.06 15.93 26.36
CA SER A 25 37.02 15.83 27.46
C SER A 25 36.85 14.70 28.50
N GLY A 26 37.77 13.73 28.43
CA GLY A 26 37.96 12.74 29.48
C GLY A 26 38.35 13.35 30.82
N SER A 27 37.59 12.99 31.86
CA SER A 27 38.01 13.05 33.25
C SER A 27 37.86 11.66 33.85
N SER A 28 38.99 11.11 34.27
CA SER A 28 39.10 9.82 34.94
C SER A 28 38.41 9.83 36.30
N GLY A 29 37.42 8.96 36.50
CA GLY A 29 36.84 8.69 37.81
C GLY A 29 36.02 7.40 37.77
N GLY A 30 36.53 6.34 38.40
CA GLY A 30 35.76 5.11 38.61
C GLY A 30 34.53 5.39 39.48
N GLY A 31 33.37 4.88 39.07
CA GLY A 31 32.12 4.97 39.78
C GLY A 31 31.19 3.84 39.35
N ASP A 32 30.61 3.17 40.34
CA ASP A 32 29.75 2.00 40.27
C ASP A 32 28.56 2.10 39.29
N ALA A 33 28.09 0.94 38.83
CA ALA A 33 26.88 0.79 38.01
C ALA A 33 25.64 1.36 38.72
N ASN A 34 25.20 2.56 38.32
CA ASN A 34 23.92 3.15 38.71
C ASN A 34 22.90 2.99 37.57
N GLY A 35 21.69 2.55 37.94
CA GLY A 35 20.60 2.20 37.03
C GLY A 35 20.25 3.32 36.06
N GLU A 36 20.12 2.97 34.78
CA GLU A 36 19.74 3.90 33.72
C GLU A 36 18.36 4.50 34.00
N THR A 37 18.16 5.77 33.68
CA THR A 37 16.88 6.46 33.83
C THR A 37 16.22 6.65 32.47
N VAL A 38 14.92 6.39 32.43
CA VAL A 38 14.02 6.77 31.34
C VAL A 38 13.17 7.93 31.82
N SER A 39 13.01 8.93 30.96
CA SER A 39 12.20 10.12 31.23
C SER A 39 11.38 10.47 30.00
N GLY A 40 10.40 11.34 30.16
CA GLY A 40 9.63 11.90 29.05
C GLY A 40 8.44 12.67 29.56
N LYS A 41 7.55 13.04 28.64
CA LYS A 41 6.33 13.78 28.91
C LYS A 41 5.11 12.94 28.57
N ALA A 42 4.12 12.96 29.45
CA ALA A 42 2.82 12.35 29.20
C ALA A 42 1.82 13.42 28.73
N SER A 43 1.19 13.20 27.58
CA SER A 43 0.25 14.14 26.97
C SER A 43 -0.97 13.44 26.38
N ALA A 44 -2.12 14.12 26.38
CA ALA A 44 -3.36 13.65 25.80
C ALA A 44 -4.27 14.84 25.44
N PRO A 45 -5.27 14.66 24.56
CA PRO A 45 -6.32 15.66 24.39
C PRO A 45 -6.94 16.04 25.74
N SER A 46 -7.02 17.34 26.03
CA SER A 46 -7.53 17.87 27.31
C SER A 46 -6.79 17.39 28.58
N GLY A 47 -5.58 16.81 28.47
CA GLY A 47 -4.71 16.50 29.60
C GLY A 47 -5.23 15.40 30.53
N THR A 48 -6.21 14.61 30.07
CA THR A 48 -6.80 13.52 30.84
C THR A 48 -7.00 12.28 29.98
N VAL A 49 -6.95 11.11 30.62
CA VAL A 49 -7.24 9.81 30.00
C VAL A 49 -8.74 9.45 30.18
N ALA A 50 -9.62 10.46 30.31
CA ALA A 50 -11.04 10.31 30.63
C ALA A 50 -11.97 11.09 29.68
N LYS A 51 -13.12 10.49 29.33
CA LYS A 51 -14.07 10.93 28.29
C LYS A 51 -14.82 12.24 28.68
N LEU A 52 -15.00 13.14 27.72
CA LEU A 52 -16.01 14.21 27.72
C LEU A 52 -16.65 14.30 26.31
N ASN A 53 -17.99 14.33 26.23
CA ASN A 53 -18.77 14.32 24.98
C ASN A 53 -19.21 15.74 24.50
N GLN A 54 -18.97 16.00 23.19
CA GLN A 54 -19.63 16.83 22.14
C GLN A 54 -19.77 18.38 22.24
N PRO A 55 -19.85 19.14 21.10
CA PRO A 55 -19.96 18.74 19.67
C PRO A 55 -18.77 19.09 18.74
N SER A 56 -18.94 18.75 17.45
CA SER A 56 -18.01 18.58 16.31
C SER A 56 -17.23 19.79 15.77
N ALA A 57 -16.07 19.51 15.16
CA ALA A 57 -15.45 20.35 14.14
C ALA A 57 -14.85 19.48 13.01
N LEU A 58 -15.17 19.86 11.78
CA LEU A 58 -14.65 19.40 10.49
C LEU A 58 -13.47 20.32 10.09
N GLU A 59 -12.70 19.90 9.08
CA GLU A 59 -11.51 20.55 8.47
C GLU A 59 -10.19 20.29 9.21
N ILE A 60 -9.40 19.34 8.69
CA ILE A 60 -8.02 19.50 8.22
C ILE A 60 -7.67 18.16 7.54
N ALA A 61 -7.53 18.18 6.22
CA ALA A 61 -6.96 17.11 5.42
C ALA A 61 -5.78 17.72 4.65
N PHE A 62 -4.64 17.03 4.66
CA PHE A 62 -3.43 17.30 3.87
C PHE A 62 -2.66 18.62 4.13
N SER A 63 -2.06 18.76 5.31
CA SER A 63 -0.94 19.72 5.51
C SER A 63 0.42 19.02 5.34
N PHE A 64 1.00 19.12 4.15
CA PHE A 64 2.26 18.48 3.78
C PHE A 64 3.52 19.33 4.08
N VAL A 65 4.34 18.82 4.99
CA VAL A 65 5.82 18.81 5.12
C VAL A 65 6.67 19.93 4.47
N VAL A 66 7.21 20.82 5.32
CA VAL A 66 8.64 21.25 5.42
C VAL A 66 8.92 21.55 6.91
N PRO A 67 10.11 21.23 7.47
CA PRO A 67 10.37 21.35 8.90
C PRO A 67 10.40 22.81 9.38
N GLU A 68 9.39 23.22 10.16
CA GLU A 68 9.68 24.13 11.26
C GLU A 68 10.19 23.30 12.44
N LEU A 69 11.40 23.63 12.89
CA LEU A 69 11.94 23.17 14.15
C LEU A 69 10.85 23.25 15.25
N ALA A 70 10.41 22.06 15.68
CA ALA A 70 9.34 21.76 16.65
C ALA A 70 7.90 21.68 16.09
N ALA A 71 7.60 20.68 15.25
CA ALA A 71 6.23 20.22 15.05
C ALA A 71 5.73 19.49 16.32
N ALA A 72 4.58 19.91 16.85
CA ALA A 72 3.91 19.31 17.99
C ALA A 72 2.43 19.20 17.66
N ILE A 73 1.79 18.07 17.97
CA ILE A 73 0.34 17.90 17.78
C ILE A 73 -0.39 19.03 18.53
N THR A 74 -1.03 19.91 17.76
CA THR A 74 -1.71 21.08 18.31
C THR A 74 -2.93 20.60 19.10
N GLY A 75 -3.01 20.95 20.40
CA GLY A 75 -4.14 20.60 21.27
C GLY A 75 -3.89 19.49 22.28
N LEU A 76 -2.69 18.89 22.31
CA LEU A 76 -2.30 17.99 23.41
C LEU A 76 -1.94 18.79 24.67
N GLU A 77 -2.52 18.41 25.81
CA GLU A 77 -2.17 18.97 27.11
C GLU A 77 -1.44 17.94 28.00
N PRO A 78 -0.62 18.39 28.97
CA PRO A 78 0.06 17.47 29.87
C PRO A 78 -0.89 16.70 30.80
N ILE A 79 -0.63 15.39 30.97
CA ILE A 79 -1.32 14.54 31.94
C ILE A 79 -0.67 14.72 33.31
N LYS A 80 -1.41 15.26 34.29
CA LYS A 80 -0.85 15.70 35.59
C LYS A 80 -1.11 14.67 36.69
N GLY A 81 -0.07 14.28 37.42
CA GLY A 81 -0.17 13.42 38.60
C GLY A 81 -0.63 11.98 38.33
N ALA A 82 -0.44 11.47 37.12
CA ALA A 82 -0.79 10.10 36.76
C ALA A 82 0.32 9.12 37.17
N ASP A 83 -0.06 7.91 37.58
CA ASP A 83 0.87 6.82 37.82
C ASP A 83 1.42 6.30 36.49
N VAL A 84 2.75 6.23 36.38
CA VAL A 84 3.47 5.66 35.24
C VAL A 84 4.08 4.34 35.68
N GLU A 85 3.73 3.25 35.01
CA GLU A 85 4.23 1.90 35.28
C GLU A 85 5.17 1.44 34.17
N LEU A 86 6.30 0.82 34.53
CA LEU A 86 7.17 0.10 33.62
C LEU A 86 6.79 -1.39 33.62
N ILE A 87 6.44 -1.94 32.47
CA ILE A 87 5.99 -3.34 32.32
C ILE A 87 6.67 -4.01 31.12
N ARG A 88 6.58 -5.34 31.04
CA ARG A 88 6.81 -6.09 29.80
C ARG A 88 5.48 -6.52 29.22
N VAL A 89 5.39 -6.62 27.90
CA VAL A 89 4.24 -7.18 27.19
C VAL A 89 4.65 -8.33 26.27
N ASP A 90 3.69 -9.19 25.92
CA ASP A 90 3.80 -10.13 24.79
C ASP A 90 3.38 -9.46 23.48
N ASP A 91 3.45 -10.20 22.37
CA ASP A 91 3.17 -9.71 21.01
C ASP A 91 1.69 -9.36 20.80
N ASP A 92 0.80 -9.87 21.65
CA ASP A 92 -0.61 -9.49 21.71
C ASP A 92 -0.83 -8.20 22.55
N GLY A 93 0.25 -7.62 23.08
CA GLY A 93 0.23 -6.43 23.93
C GLY A 93 -0.26 -6.67 25.36
N ASN A 94 -0.40 -7.93 25.79
CA ASN A 94 -0.78 -8.28 27.15
C ASN A 94 0.42 -8.22 28.09
N GLN A 95 0.21 -7.76 29.31
CA GLN A 95 1.28 -7.67 30.30
C GLN A 95 1.82 -9.06 30.66
N VAL A 96 3.14 -9.22 30.60
CA VAL A 96 3.86 -10.41 31.05
C VAL A 96 4.60 -10.10 32.36
N GLY A 97 4.24 -10.82 33.42
CA GLY A 97 4.85 -10.67 34.75
C GLY A 97 4.36 -9.45 35.55
N ASP A 98 5.07 -9.14 36.63
CA ASP A 98 4.74 -8.03 37.54
C ASP A 98 5.22 -6.67 37.00
N VAL A 99 4.67 -5.59 37.54
CA VAL A 99 5.17 -4.23 37.26
C VAL A 99 6.62 -4.11 37.74
N LEU A 100 7.52 -3.70 36.83
CA LEU A 100 8.96 -3.64 37.06
C LEU A 100 9.38 -2.42 37.88
N ALA A 101 8.74 -1.27 37.64
CA ALA A 101 8.98 -0.02 38.35
C ALA A 101 7.77 0.93 38.20
N LYS A 102 7.67 1.92 39.07
CA LYS A 102 6.61 2.95 39.01
C LYS A 102 7.15 4.34 39.33
N THR A 103 6.54 5.36 38.74
CA THR A 103 6.73 6.78 39.06
C THR A 103 5.41 7.53 38.84
N SER A 104 5.42 8.86 38.93
CA SER A 104 4.24 9.69 38.67
C SER A 104 4.59 10.92 37.84
N THR A 105 3.65 11.40 37.02
CA THR A 105 3.85 12.60 36.22
C THR A 105 3.80 13.89 37.05
N SER A 106 4.57 14.89 36.65
CA SER A 106 4.61 16.23 37.24
C SER A 106 3.39 17.07 36.81
N ILE A 107 3.32 18.33 37.27
CA ILE A 107 2.29 19.29 36.81
C ILE A 107 2.45 19.71 35.34
N SER A 108 3.63 19.49 34.77
CA SER A 108 3.95 19.72 33.36
C SER A 108 3.92 18.42 32.54
N GLY A 109 3.50 17.31 33.16
CA GLY A 109 3.39 15.99 32.54
C GLY A 109 4.68 15.18 32.51
N ASP A 110 5.79 15.74 33.02
CA ASP A 110 7.09 15.07 32.99
C ASP A 110 7.14 13.90 33.95
N TYR A 111 7.80 12.82 33.58
CA TYR A 111 8.08 11.70 34.45
C TYR A 111 9.56 11.30 34.37
N THR A 112 10.03 10.60 35.41
CA THR A 112 11.36 9.98 35.42
C THR A 112 11.27 8.68 36.20
N LEU A 113 11.78 7.62 35.59
CA LEU A 113 11.73 6.26 36.11
C LEU A 113 13.12 5.62 35.98
N THR A 114 13.60 4.98 37.03
CA THR A 114 14.87 4.24 37.00
C THR A 114 14.63 2.80 36.56
N LEU A 115 15.35 2.34 35.55
CA LEU A 115 15.30 0.95 35.11
C LEU A 115 15.87 0.03 36.20
N PRO A 116 15.17 -1.06 36.55
CA PRO A 116 15.71 -2.08 37.45
C PRO A 116 17.00 -2.68 36.90
N THR A 117 17.87 -3.15 37.79
CA THR A 117 19.13 -3.80 37.40
C THR A 117 18.86 -5.01 36.48
N GLY A 118 19.54 -5.05 35.33
CA GLY A 118 19.40 -6.13 34.34
C GLY A 118 18.26 -5.96 33.35
N VAL A 119 17.52 -4.84 33.39
CA VAL A 119 16.51 -4.49 32.38
C VAL A 119 17.16 -3.56 31.33
N SER A 120 17.13 -3.99 30.07
CA SER A 120 17.57 -3.19 28.91
C SER A 120 16.37 -2.70 28.09
N LEU A 121 16.57 -1.59 27.37
CA LEU A 121 15.64 -1.04 26.38
C LEU A 121 15.26 -2.10 25.35
N ALA A 122 13.99 -2.15 24.97
CA ALA A 122 13.46 -3.12 23.99
C ALA A 122 12.06 -2.71 23.53
N GLY A 123 11.62 -3.23 22.39
CA GLY A 123 10.28 -2.95 21.84
C GLY A 123 9.13 -3.45 22.72
N ASN A 124 9.33 -4.54 23.47
CA ASN A 124 8.33 -5.08 24.41
C ASN A 124 8.43 -4.53 25.84
N LEU A 125 9.37 -3.61 26.11
CA LEU A 125 9.43 -2.87 27.37
C LEU A 125 8.55 -1.63 27.25
N ILE A 126 7.55 -1.48 28.12
CA ILE A 126 6.50 -0.46 27.96
C ILE A 126 6.43 0.43 29.20
N VAL A 127 6.33 1.74 29.00
CA VAL A 127 5.78 2.65 30.01
C VAL A 127 4.29 2.84 29.76
N ARG A 128 3.47 2.71 30.80
CA ARG A 128 2.00 2.77 30.72
C ARG A 128 1.43 3.76 31.72
N ILE A 129 0.44 4.53 31.27
CA ILE A 129 -0.51 5.24 32.12
C ILE A 129 -1.90 4.61 31.93
N THR A 130 -2.57 4.30 33.04
CA THR A 130 -3.93 3.74 33.03
C THR A 130 -4.93 4.77 33.57
N GLY A 131 -5.93 5.10 32.76
CA GLY A 131 -7.09 5.89 33.15
C GLY A 131 -8.30 5.03 33.49
N ALA A 132 -9.47 5.65 33.66
CA ALA A 132 -10.69 4.95 34.04
C ALA A 132 -11.15 3.91 33.01
N ASN A 133 -10.97 4.20 31.71
CA ASN A 133 -11.44 3.34 30.60
C ASN A 133 -10.43 3.22 29.44
N HIS A 134 -9.29 3.91 29.49
CA HIS A 134 -8.26 3.87 28.45
C HIS A 134 -6.88 3.73 29.08
N GLN A 135 -5.92 3.27 28.30
CA GLN A 135 -4.50 3.32 28.62
C GLN A 135 -3.75 4.04 27.49
N LEU A 136 -2.65 4.70 27.86
CA LEU A 136 -1.63 5.15 26.91
C LEU A 136 -0.34 4.42 27.24
N ARG A 137 0.29 3.83 26.23
CA ARG A 137 1.54 3.10 26.33
C ARG A 137 2.54 3.68 25.35
N ALA A 138 3.82 3.57 25.71
CA ALA A 138 4.92 3.88 24.82
C ALA A 138 6.02 2.83 24.97
N GLN A 139 6.65 2.47 23.85
CA GLN A 139 7.77 1.53 23.82
C GLN A 139 9.04 2.20 24.35
N VAL A 140 9.71 1.53 25.29
CA VAL A 140 10.93 2.01 25.96
C VAL A 140 12.15 1.55 25.16
N VAL A 141 12.27 2.15 23.97
CA VAL A 141 13.33 1.89 22.99
C VAL A 141 14.47 2.91 23.06
N GLU A 142 14.27 4.00 23.80
CA GLU A 142 15.28 5.02 24.10
C GLU A 142 15.12 5.57 25.53
N LYS A 143 15.96 6.55 25.90
CA LYS A 143 15.95 7.15 27.25
C LYS A 143 14.92 8.28 27.41
N ASN A 144 14.54 8.92 26.30
CA ASN A 144 13.52 9.95 26.29
C ASN A 144 12.29 9.43 25.57
N VAL A 145 11.25 9.05 26.30
CA VAL A 145 10.07 8.36 25.77
C VAL A 145 8.83 9.12 26.18
N ASP A 146 8.18 9.77 25.23
CA ASP A 146 6.91 10.44 25.50
C ASP A 146 5.76 9.44 25.50
N ILE A 147 4.81 9.63 26.42
CA ILE A 147 3.57 8.84 26.50
C ILE A 147 2.47 9.69 25.88
N SER A 148 2.15 9.41 24.63
CA SER A 148 1.24 10.18 23.80
C SER A 148 0.29 9.26 23.00
N PRO A 149 -0.78 9.81 22.40
CA PRO A 149 -1.61 9.07 21.46
C PRO A 149 -0.79 8.46 20.31
N VAL A 150 0.24 9.15 19.81
CA VAL A 150 1.13 8.64 18.76
C VAL A 150 1.87 7.39 19.22
N SER A 151 2.50 7.45 20.41
CA SER A 151 3.25 6.30 20.93
C SER A 151 2.38 5.05 21.17
N GLU A 152 1.11 5.26 21.55
CA GLU A 152 0.14 4.17 21.71
C GLU A 152 -0.34 3.66 20.34
N PHE A 153 -0.56 4.55 19.38
CA PHE A 153 -0.97 4.22 18.02
C PHE A 153 0.09 3.37 17.30
N VAL A 154 1.36 3.79 17.33
CA VAL A 154 2.47 3.03 16.74
C VAL A 154 2.59 1.64 17.39
N LEU A 155 2.48 1.55 18.72
CA LEU A 155 2.48 0.25 19.41
C LEU A 155 1.30 -0.64 18.96
N ARG A 156 0.09 -0.08 18.81
CA ARG A 156 -1.07 -0.83 18.30
C ARG A 156 -0.81 -1.36 16.91
N LYS A 157 -0.26 -0.55 16.00
CA LYS A 157 0.08 -0.98 14.65
C LYS A 157 1.10 -2.12 14.62
N PHE A 158 2.11 -2.12 15.51
CA PHE A 158 3.00 -3.27 15.66
C PHE A 158 2.24 -4.54 16.09
N ILE A 159 1.36 -4.45 17.10
CA ILE A 159 0.55 -5.58 17.59
C ILE A 159 -0.40 -6.08 16.49
N GLU A 160 -1.12 -5.18 15.82
CA GLU A 160 -2.06 -5.50 14.72
C GLU A 160 -1.37 -6.19 13.55
N SER A 161 -0.14 -5.76 13.23
CA SER A 161 0.68 -6.43 12.22
C SER A 161 1.15 -7.82 12.65
N GLY A 162 1.06 -8.18 13.93
CA GLY A 162 1.61 -9.41 14.51
C GLY A 162 3.15 -9.40 14.58
N ALA A 163 3.75 -8.25 14.86
CA ALA A 163 5.20 -8.12 15.01
C ALA A 163 5.69 -8.78 16.30
N ASP A 164 6.88 -9.38 16.26
CA ASP A 164 7.59 -9.85 17.46
C ASP A 164 8.18 -8.62 18.18
N LEU A 165 7.53 -8.20 19.25
CA LEU A 165 7.86 -6.94 19.93
C LEU A 165 9.22 -7.00 20.63
N ASP A 166 9.70 -8.20 20.99
CA ASP A 166 10.97 -8.37 21.69
C ASP A 166 12.18 -8.42 20.74
N GLN A 167 11.92 -8.68 19.45
CA GLN A 167 12.92 -8.63 18.38
C GLN A 167 12.98 -7.29 17.64
N LEU A 168 12.16 -6.29 17.96
CA LEU A 168 12.20 -5.01 17.25
C LEU A 168 13.55 -4.28 17.40
N VAL A 169 14.03 -3.74 16.27
CA VAL A 169 15.22 -2.87 16.27
C VAL A 169 14.87 -1.52 16.87
N VAL A 170 15.38 -1.25 18.07
CA VAL A 170 15.03 -0.07 18.87
C VAL A 170 15.21 1.25 18.13
N THR A 171 16.25 1.38 17.29
CA THR A 171 16.52 2.60 16.53
C THR A 171 15.48 2.88 15.45
N ASP A 172 14.88 1.84 14.88
CA ASP A 172 13.92 2.00 13.80
C ASP A 172 12.52 2.32 14.34
N VAL A 173 12.17 1.81 15.52
CA VAL A 173 10.98 2.25 16.29
C VAL A 173 11.09 3.74 16.65
N VAL A 174 12.27 4.21 17.08
CA VAL A 174 12.52 5.64 17.36
C VAL A 174 12.33 6.49 16.10
N LYS A 175 12.90 6.07 14.96
CA LYS A 175 12.72 6.78 13.69
C LYS A 175 11.25 6.85 13.28
N LEU A 176 10.52 5.75 13.38
CA LEU A 176 9.09 5.71 13.04
C LEU A 176 8.28 6.68 13.89
N ASN A 177 8.46 6.68 15.21
CA ASN A 177 7.80 7.66 16.08
C ASN A 177 8.13 9.10 15.66
N GLY A 178 9.41 9.40 15.38
CA GLY A 178 9.83 10.72 14.92
C GLY A 178 9.23 11.11 13.56
N LYS A 179 9.05 10.16 12.63
CA LYS A 179 8.36 10.41 11.35
C LYS A 179 6.88 10.77 11.57
N VAL A 180 6.17 10.03 12.44
CA VAL A 180 4.76 10.30 12.74
C VAL A 180 4.57 11.63 13.46
N GLU A 181 5.49 12.00 14.36
CA GLU A 181 5.46 13.29 15.07
C GLU A 181 5.75 14.50 14.16
N ALA A 182 6.31 14.29 12.97
CA ALA A 182 6.55 15.34 12.00
C ALA A 182 5.29 15.75 11.21
N PHE A 183 4.22 14.95 11.27
CA PHE A 183 2.93 15.31 10.66
C PHE A 183 2.27 16.43 11.46
N ASP A 184 1.83 17.48 10.78
CA ASP A 184 1.05 18.54 11.40
C ASP A 184 -0.38 18.06 11.66
N LEU A 185 -0.59 17.52 12.85
CA LEU A 185 -1.87 16.95 13.27
C LEU A 185 -2.54 17.87 14.29
N THR A 186 -3.83 18.08 14.11
CA THR A 186 -4.67 18.72 15.14
C THR A 186 -5.31 17.65 16.01
N ALA A 187 -5.20 17.81 17.32
CA ALA A 187 -5.75 16.85 18.26
C ALA A 187 -7.28 16.78 18.16
N GLY A 188 -7.82 15.56 18.04
CA GLY A 188 -9.24 15.30 18.25
C GLY A 188 -9.68 15.71 19.66
N ALA A 189 -10.98 15.90 19.90
CA ALA A 189 -11.47 16.43 21.19
C ALA A 189 -11.22 15.46 22.36
N ASN A 190 -10.99 14.18 22.07
CA ASN A 190 -10.71 13.13 23.04
C ASN A 190 -9.80 12.07 22.41
N LEU A 191 -9.39 11.07 23.20
CA LEU A 191 -8.49 10.01 22.74
C LEU A 191 -9.06 9.14 21.61
N GLU A 192 -10.37 8.85 21.62
CA GLU A 192 -11.03 8.04 20.58
C GLU A 192 -10.93 8.78 19.24
N GLN A 193 -11.35 10.04 19.21
CA GLN A 193 -11.23 10.90 18.02
C GLN A 193 -9.77 11.15 17.60
N MET A 194 -8.83 11.19 18.54
CA MET A 194 -7.41 11.32 18.20
C MET A 194 -6.90 10.07 17.49
N PHE A 195 -7.35 8.87 17.89
CA PHE A 195 -7.00 7.65 17.16
C PHE A 195 -7.66 7.62 15.79
N ASP A 196 -8.91 8.08 15.66
CA ASP A 196 -9.58 8.20 14.36
C ASP A 196 -8.79 9.13 13.42
N VAL A 197 -8.33 10.29 13.92
CA VAL A 197 -7.45 11.21 13.16
C VAL A 197 -6.12 10.55 12.79
N LEU A 198 -5.45 9.86 13.71
CA LEU A 198 -4.19 9.17 13.41
C LEU A 198 -4.38 8.07 12.37
N GLU A 199 -5.48 7.32 12.46
CA GLU A 199 -5.82 6.27 11.50
C GLU A 199 -6.08 6.85 10.11
N GLN A 200 -6.87 7.93 10.03
CA GLN A 200 -7.22 8.60 8.79
C GLN A 200 -5.99 9.25 8.11
N GLU A 201 -5.15 9.94 8.88
CA GLU A 201 -4.08 10.77 8.31
C GLU A 201 -2.77 10.01 8.10
N VAL A 202 -2.41 9.09 9.00
CA VAL A 202 -1.10 8.43 9.00
C VAL A 202 -1.16 6.90 9.11
N GLY A 203 -2.36 6.31 9.21
CA GLY A 203 -2.52 4.87 9.44
C GLY A 203 -1.85 4.02 8.38
N ALA A 204 -2.15 4.26 7.10
CA ALA A 204 -1.55 3.53 5.99
C ALA A 204 -0.01 3.63 5.97
N PHE A 205 0.53 4.83 6.22
CA PHE A 205 1.97 5.06 6.31
C PHE A 205 2.61 4.29 7.47
N VAL A 206 2.01 4.34 8.66
CA VAL A 206 2.54 3.62 9.83
C VAL A 206 2.47 2.11 9.62
N GLU A 207 1.43 1.60 8.96
CA GLU A 207 1.29 0.17 8.64
C GLU A 207 2.44 -0.36 7.79
N THR A 208 2.82 0.36 6.72
CA THR A 208 3.91 -0.06 5.84
C THR A 208 5.27 0.05 6.53
N GLU A 209 5.50 1.12 7.30
CA GLU A 209 6.74 1.29 8.07
C GLU A 209 6.88 0.19 9.15
N VAL A 210 5.81 -0.13 9.88
CA VAL A 210 5.81 -1.22 10.88
C VAL A 210 6.21 -2.56 10.26
N ALA A 211 5.69 -2.85 9.05
CA ALA A 211 6.00 -4.07 8.33
C ALA A 211 7.50 -4.17 7.98
N SER A 212 8.11 -3.04 7.62
CA SER A 212 9.55 -2.90 7.35
C SER A 212 10.41 -3.03 8.62
N VAL A 213 10.04 -2.33 9.71
CA VAL A 213 10.79 -2.33 10.98
C VAL A 213 10.84 -3.71 11.65
N SER A 214 9.87 -4.57 11.34
CA SER A 214 9.81 -5.95 11.84
C SER A 214 10.79 -6.91 11.15
N ALA A 215 11.67 -6.42 10.26
CA ALA A 215 12.63 -7.24 9.52
C ALA A 215 13.86 -7.61 10.36
N ASN A 216 13.84 -8.81 10.96
CA ASN A 216 15.04 -9.43 11.48
C ASN A 216 15.22 -10.87 10.95
N GLY A 217 16.35 -11.12 10.29
CA GLY A 217 16.94 -12.45 10.16
C GLY A 217 16.36 -13.40 9.11
N ALA A 218 15.59 -12.92 8.12
CA ALA A 218 15.13 -13.79 7.04
C ALA A 218 16.30 -14.29 6.18
N ASP A 219 16.18 -15.52 5.69
CA ASP A 219 17.13 -16.07 4.72
C ASP A 219 16.84 -15.53 3.32
N VAL A 220 17.48 -14.42 2.99
CA VAL A 220 17.38 -13.76 1.68
C VAL A 220 17.97 -14.60 0.54
N SER A 221 18.77 -15.65 0.84
CA SER A 221 19.35 -16.48 -0.22
C SER A 221 18.31 -17.31 -0.97
N SER A 222 17.15 -17.58 -0.33
CA SER A 222 16.00 -18.24 -0.95
C SER A 222 15.32 -17.40 -2.02
N ILE A 223 15.50 -16.07 -1.97
CA ILE A 223 14.83 -15.14 -2.87
C ILE A 223 15.75 -14.51 -3.93
N ALA A 224 17.04 -14.83 -3.95
CA ALA A 224 17.97 -14.26 -4.92
C ALA A 224 17.72 -14.78 -6.34
N GLY A 225 17.83 -13.92 -7.35
CA GLY A 225 17.64 -14.28 -8.76
C GLY A 225 17.20 -13.10 -9.62
N ASP A 226 16.91 -13.37 -10.88
CA ASP A 226 16.35 -12.40 -11.82
C ASP A 226 14.83 -12.46 -11.79
N TYR A 227 14.17 -11.31 -11.87
CA TYR A 227 12.73 -11.14 -11.69
C TYR A 227 12.15 -10.34 -12.86
N ASN A 228 10.97 -10.75 -13.32
CA ASN A 228 10.06 -9.85 -14.02
C ASN A 228 9.19 -9.14 -12.99
N ASN A 229 8.78 -7.92 -13.31
CA ASN A 229 7.82 -7.12 -12.57
C ASN A 229 6.68 -6.70 -13.51
N ALA A 230 5.46 -6.67 -13.00
CA ALA A 230 4.33 -6.04 -13.68
C ALA A 230 3.48 -5.27 -12.69
N ALA A 231 2.97 -4.12 -13.12
CA ALA A 231 2.01 -3.37 -12.33
C ALA A 231 0.84 -2.83 -13.15
N PHE A 232 -0.23 -2.52 -12.43
CA PHE A 232 -1.42 -1.82 -12.91
C PHE A 232 -1.91 -0.88 -11.82
N GLY A 233 -2.13 0.39 -12.18
CA GLY A 233 -2.51 1.43 -11.24
C GLY A 233 -3.72 2.24 -11.67
N PHE A 234 -4.50 2.67 -10.67
CA PHE A 234 -5.47 3.75 -10.79
C PHE A 234 -4.91 5.03 -10.18
N GLN A 235 -5.23 6.18 -10.77
CA GLN A 235 -4.78 7.47 -10.30
C GLN A 235 -5.90 8.50 -10.33
N LEU A 236 -5.94 9.33 -9.31
CA LEU A 236 -6.77 10.52 -9.25
C LEU A 236 -5.89 11.74 -8.99
N HIS A 237 -6.24 12.82 -9.68
CA HIS A 237 -5.63 14.12 -9.46
C HIS A 237 -6.67 15.24 -9.51
N ASP A 238 -6.47 16.29 -8.73
CA ASP A 238 -7.29 17.50 -8.73
C ASP A 238 -6.47 18.79 -8.81
N ASN A 239 -7.17 19.87 -9.13
CA ASN A 239 -6.69 21.22 -8.91
C ASN A 239 -7.53 21.83 -7.80
N ASP A 240 -6.89 22.46 -6.80
CA ASP A 240 -7.59 23.07 -5.66
C ASP A 240 -8.58 24.18 -6.07
N ASP A 241 -8.38 24.77 -7.27
CA ASP A 241 -9.29 25.77 -7.84
C ASP A 241 -10.45 25.18 -8.67
N GLY A 242 -10.53 23.86 -8.77
CA GLY A 242 -11.54 23.09 -9.51
C GLY A 242 -11.48 23.28 -11.03
N SER A 243 -10.40 23.87 -11.56
CA SER A 243 -10.28 24.17 -12.99
C SER A 243 -10.00 22.94 -13.84
N ASN A 244 -9.46 21.88 -13.24
CA ASN A 244 -9.10 20.65 -13.91
C ASN A 244 -8.95 19.51 -12.88
N GLY A 245 -8.92 18.28 -13.39
CA GLY A 245 -8.44 17.11 -12.68
C GLY A 245 -8.48 15.90 -13.61
N THR A 246 -8.09 14.74 -13.09
CA THR A 246 -7.94 13.55 -13.93
C THR A 246 -8.43 12.27 -13.26
N PHE A 247 -8.76 11.31 -14.12
CA PHE A 247 -8.79 9.88 -13.82
C PHE A 247 -7.76 9.21 -14.75
N ALA A 248 -6.81 8.50 -14.17
CA ALA A 248 -5.65 8.00 -14.90
C ALA A 248 -5.39 6.52 -14.64
N HIS A 249 -4.69 5.92 -15.60
CA HIS A 249 -4.16 4.57 -15.53
C HIS A 249 -2.68 4.58 -15.81
N GLU A 250 -2.01 3.62 -15.19
CA GLU A 250 -0.63 3.33 -15.44
C GLU A 250 -0.37 1.84 -15.41
N MET A 251 0.56 1.41 -16.25
CA MET A 251 1.06 0.03 -16.29
C MET A 251 2.53 0.04 -16.65
N TRP A 252 3.27 -0.91 -16.10
CA TRP A 252 4.65 -1.16 -16.50
C TRP A 252 5.00 -2.64 -16.47
N LEU A 253 6.02 -2.97 -17.25
CA LEU A 253 6.73 -4.23 -17.25
C LEU A 253 8.23 -3.94 -17.08
N SER A 254 8.81 -4.47 -16.00
CA SER A 254 10.17 -4.12 -15.62
C SER A 254 11.00 -5.35 -15.27
N ASP A 255 12.31 -5.23 -15.38
CA ASP A 255 13.26 -6.29 -15.07
C ASP A 255 14.12 -5.93 -13.87
N PHE A 256 14.32 -6.90 -12.98
CA PHE A 256 15.13 -6.73 -11.76
C PHE A 256 16.06 -7.91 -11.50
N THR A 257 17.16 -7.66 -10.78
CA THR A 257 17.95 -8.71 -10.13
C THR A 257 17.94 -8.50 -8.61
N PHE A 258 17.60 -9.54 -7.86
CA PHE A 258 17.68 -9.55 -6.40
C PHE A 258 18.93 -10.31 -5.95
N ALA A 259 19.76 -9.65 -5.15
CA ALA A 259 20.99 -10.22 -4.60
C ALA A 259 21.00 -10.18 -3.06
N ASN A 260 21.71 -11.13 -2.45
CA ASN A 260 21.87 -11.17 -0.99
C ASN A 260 22.82 -10.06 -0.52
N GLY A 261 22.27 -9.06 0.17
CA GLY A 261 23.01 -7.93 0.75
C GLY A 261 23.50 -8.15 2.19
N GLY A 262 23.08 -9.24 2.85
CA GLY A 262 23.40 -9.55 4.24
C GLY A 262 22.19 -9.98 5.05
N THR A 263 22.27 -9.87 6.38
CA THR A 263 21.21 -10.32 7.30
C THR A 263 19.90 -9.56 7.08
N GLY A 264 18.96 -10.16 6.36
CA GLY A 264 17.65 -9.57 6.05
C GLY A 264 17.66 -8.47 4.98
N THR A 265 18.81 -8.15 4.39
CA THR A 265 18.96 -7.12 3.35
C THR A 265 19.07 -7.76 1.97
N ILE A 266 18.36 -7.19 1.01
CA ILE A 266 18.38 -7.57 -0.40
C ILE A 266 18.86 -6.37 -1.20
N ASN A 267 19.87 -6.55 -2.04
CA ASN A 267 20.22 -5.53 -3.02
C ASN A 267 19.36 -5.78 -4.27
N ILE A 268 18.52 -4.82 -4.61
CA ILE A 268 17.62 -4.88 -5.75
C ILE A 268 18.22 -4.01 -6.84
N THR A 269 18.52 -4.61 -7.98
CA THR A 269 19.02 -3.91 -9.16
C THR A 269 17.90 -3.77 -10.18
N TYR A 270 17.48 -2.54 -10.46
CA TYR A 270 16.62 -2.20 -11.59
C TYR A 270 17.39 -2.33 -12.91
N LEU A 271 16.81 -3.01 -13.89
CA LEU A 271 17.47 -3.31 -15.16
C LEU A 271 16.88 -2.55 -16.34
N SER A 272 15.56 -2.54 -16.51
CA SER A 272 14.83 -1.91 -17.63
C SER A 272 13.34 -1.83 -17.33
N GLU A 273 12.61 -1.01 -18.08
CA GLU A 273 11.17 -0.81 -17.94
C GLU A 273 10.52 -0.39 -19.26
N ASP A 274 9.41 -1.03 -19.59
CA ASP A 274 8.46 -0.56 -20.59
C ASP A 274 7.19 -0.12 -19.85
N SER A 275 6.85 1.17 -19.92
CA SER A 275 5.70 1.74 -19.21
C SER A 275 4.74 2.50 -20.12
N ALA A 276 3.49 2.55 -19.70
CA ALA A 276 2.44 3.30 -20.36
C ALA A 276 1.59 4.01 -19.30
N TRP A 277 1.27 5.27 -19.59
CA TRP A 277 0.43 6.10 -18.74
C TRP A 277 -0.59 6.84 -19.59
N ALA A 278 -1.82 6.89 -19.11
CA ALA A 278 -2.82 7.76 -19.70
C ALA A 278 -3.68 8.42 -18.64
N ASN A 279 -4.25 9.56 -19.01
CA ASN A 279 -5.32 10.17 -18.24
C ASN A 279 -6.46 10.62 -19.13
N LEU A 280 -7.64 10.66 -18.52
CA LEU A 280 -8.77 11.46 -18.95
C LEU A 280 -8.78 12.74 -18.10
N SER A 281 -8.57 13.90 -18.74
CA SER A 281 -8.45 15.19 -18.07
C SER A 281 -9.58 16.15 -18.43
N GLY A 282 -10.01 16.95 -17.45
CA GLY A 282 -10.98 18.02 -17.64
C GLY A 282 -11.70 18.38 -16.34
N THR A 283 -12.71 19.24 -16.43
CA THR A 283 -13.60 19.52 -15.29
C THR A 283 -14.71 18.48 -15.13
N ALA A 284 -15.09 17.81 -16.21
CA ALA A 284 -16.11 16.76 -16.24
C ALA A 284 -15.83 15.77 -17.36
N ILE A 285 -16.38 14.55 -17.25
CA ILE A 285 -16.20 13.50 -18.28
C ILE A 285 -16.68 14.00 -19.64
N GLU A 286 -17.81 14.71 -19.76
CA GLU A 286 -18.38 15.20 -21.03
C GLU A 286 -17.37 15.93 -21.94
N ASN A 287 -16.52 16.78 -21.36
CA ASN A 287 -15.60 17.67 -22.10
C ASN A 287 -14.13 17.29 -21.90
N SER A 288 -13.90 16.03 -21.56
CA SER A 288 -12.56 15.54 -21.24
C SER A 288 -11.71 15.25 -22.47
N SER A 289 -10.39 15.32 -22.28
CA SER A 289 -9.38 14.94 -23.27
C SER A 289 -8.50 13.81 -22.76
N VAL A 290 -8.11 12.93 -23.68
CA VAL A 290 -7.13 11.88 -23.38
C VAL A 290 -5.72 12.39 -23.63
N ASN A 291 -4.82 12.10 -22.70
CA ASN A 291 -3.38 12.14 -22.92
C ASN A 291 -2.81 10.76 -22.65
N TYR A 292 -2.01 10.25 -23.58
CA TYR A 292 -1.42 8.91 -23.59
C TYR A 292 0.07 9.01 -23.87
N ASN A 293 0.87 8.37 -23.03
CA ASN A 293 2.33 8.34 -23.10
C ASN A 293 2.83 6.92 -22.91
N VAL A 294 3.88 6.60 -23.65
CA VAL A 294 4.65 5.36 -23.49
C VAL A 294 6.10 5.74 -23.31
N GLU A 295 6.76 5.07 -22.38
CA GLU A 295 8.17 5.25 -22.10
C GLU A 295 8.88 3.90 -22.14
N LEU A 296 10.09 3.90 -22.69
CA LEU A 296 10.94 2.73 -22.80
C LEU A 296 12.29 3.10 -22.20
N ASP A 297 12.68 2.41 -21.13
CA ASP A 297 14.02 2.46 -20.54
C ASP A 297 14.74 1.16 -20.91
N ASP A 298 15.67 1.25 -21.87
CA ASP A 298 16.45 0.12 -22.37
C ASP A 298 17.58 -0.32 -21.43
N GLY A 299 17.58 0.19 -20.20
CA GLY A 299 18.51 -0.19 -19.14
C GLY A 299 19.81 0.59 -19.16
N ASP A 300 19.84 1.74 -19.81
CA ASP A 300 21.00 2.65 -19.77
C ASP A 300 21.18 3.31 -18.38
N ASN A 301 20.16 3.26 -17.51
CA ASN A 301 20.15 3.88 -16.18
C ASN A 301 19.91 2.87 -15.05
N GLN A 302 20.65 1.75 -15.07
CA GLN A 302 20.56 0.77 -13.98
C GLN A 302 20.91 1.38 -12.63
N GLU A 303 20.07 1.05 -11.65
CA GLU A 303 20.24 1.47 -10.28
C GLU A 303 20.25 0.24 -9.37
N THR A 304 20.99 0.30 -8.26
CA THR A 304 20.86 -0.66 -7.17
C THR A 304 20.54 0.04 -5.87
N PHE A 305 19.50 -0.43 -5.20
CA PHE A 305 19.01 0.06 -3.91
C PHE A 305 18.77 -1.11 -2.96
N ASP A 306 18.58 -0.80 -1.68
CA ASP A 306 18.40 -1.79 -0.63
C ASP A 306 16.91 -2.02 -0.32
N GLY A 307 16.52 -3.28 -0.27
CA GLY A 307 15.27 -3.75 0.32
C GLY A 307 15.54 -4.57 1.59
N SER A 308 14.50 -4.79 2.39
CA SER A 308 14.52 -5.65 3.57
C SER A 308 13.49 -6.77 3.43
N LEU A 309 13.85 -7.98 3.85
CA LEU A 309 12.92 -9.12 3.94
C LEU A 309 12.84 -9.61 5.37
N ASN A 310 11.62 -9.77 5.84
CA ASN A 310 11.35 -10.34 7.16
C ASN A 310 10.95 -11.82 7.09
N THR A 311 10.95 -12.48 8.24
CA THR A 311 10.64 -13.92 8.36
C THR A 311 9.19 -14.27 8.04
N ARG A 312 8.32 -13.26 7.85
CA ARG A 312 6.92 -13.42 7.41
C ARG A 312 6.78 -13.29 5.89
N GLY A 313 7.89 -13.18 5.15
CA GLY A 313 7.89 -13.03 3.70
C GLY A 313 7.50 -11.64 3.24
N ILE A 314 7.62 -10.60 4.08
CA ILE A 314 7.35 -9.23 3.65
C ILE A 314 8.65 -8.61 3.15
N LEU A 315 8.67 -8.28 1.86
CA LEU A 315 9.69 -7.46 1.22
C LEU A 315 9.29 -5.99 1.38
N ALA A 316 10.14 -5.18 1.98
CA ALA A 316 9.94 -3.74 2.13
C ALA A 316 11.06 -2.97 1.46
N VAL A 317 10.69 -1.89 0.77
CA VAL A 317 11.58 -1.12 -0.09
C VAL A 317 11.26 0.36 0.11
N GLN A 318 12.24 1.16 0.51
CA GLN A 318 12.03 2.56 0.89
C GLN A 318 12.37 3.49 -0.27
N SER A 319 11.43 4.39 -0.61
CA SER A 319 11.72 5.55 -1.45
C SER A 319 12.25 6.70 -0.60
N GLU A 320 12.91 7.63 -1.28
CA GLU A 320 13.32 8.90 -0.70
C GLU A 320 12.22 9.97 -0.88
N PHE A 321 12.43 11.11 -0.25
CA PHE A 321 11.62 12.29 -0.51
C PHE A 321 12.05 12.88 -1.86
N GLU A 322 11.09 13.14 -2.73
CA GLU A 322 11.35 13.65 -4.08
C GLU A 322 10.63 14.97 -4.35
N GLU A 323 11.32 15.85 -5.06
CA GLU A 323 10.72 17.05 -5.64
C GLU A 323 11.01 17.05 -7.15
N GLU A 324 9.96 17.19 -7.94
CA GLU A 324 10.06 17.34 -9.39
C GLU A 324 9.66 18.77 -9.77
N ILE A 325 10.59 19.48 -10.40
CA ILE A 325 10.38 20.82 -10.91
C ILE A 325 10.77 20.80 -12.38
N ASP A 326 9.85 21.26 -13.22
CA ASP A 326 10.15 21.56 -14.61
C ASP A 326 10.32 23.06 -14.76
N GLY A 327 11.52 23.45 -15.23
CA GLY A 327 11.90 24.86 -15.35
C GLY A 327 10.99 25.68 -16.26
N ASP A 328 10.22 25.02 -17.13
CA ASP A 328 9.28 25.67 -18.05
C ASP A 328 7.84 25.73 -17.51
N GLU A 329 7.52 25.05 -16.41
CA GLU A 329 6.16 24.94 -15.87
C GLU A 329 6.01 25.69 -14.53
N PRO A 330 4.89 26.43 -14.32
CA PRO A 330 4.67 27.22 -13.11
C PRO A 330 4.20 26.37 -11.90
N TYR A 331 4.46 25.06 -11.94
CA TYR A 331 4.11 24.09 -10.90
C TYR A 331 5.14 22.96 -10.83
N GLY A 332 5.21 22.32 -9.66
CA GLY A 332 6.07 21.19 -9.37
C GLY A 332 5.42 20.25 -8.36
N TRP A 333 6.00 19.06 -8.20
CA TRP A 333 5.47 18.01 -7.35
C TRP A 333 6.40 17.71 -6.20
N ARG A 334 5.78 17.33 -5.08
CA ARG A 334 6.47 16.82 -3.91
C ARG A 334 5.89 15.44 -3.58
N PHE A 335 6.76 14.44 -3.54
CA PHE A 335 6.43 13.08 -3.12
C PHE A 335 7.14 12.78 -1.78
N PRO A 336 6.41 12.35 -0.74
CA PRO A 336 7.04 11.91 0.50
C PRO A 336 7.90 10.67 0.28
N ALA A 337 8.88 10.50 1.16
CA ALA A 337 9.47 9.19 1.36
C ALA A 337 8.38 8.21 1.82
N MET A 338 8.30 7.06 1.15
CA MET A 338 7.34 6.02 1.43
C MET A 338 7.99 4.64 1.46
N THR A 339 7.32 3.68 2.08
CA THR A 339 7.75 2.28 2.07
C THR A 339 6.80 1.47 1.19
N TYR A 340 7.31 0.92 0.11
CA TYR A 340 6.64 -0.10 -0.70
C TYR A 340 6.75 -1.45 -0.01
N VAL A 341 5.65 -2.19 0.07
CA VAL A 341 5.59 -3.46 0.79
C VAL A 341 4.94 -4.55 -0.06
N PHE A 342 5.60 -5.69 -0.13
CA PHE A 342 5.17 -6.84 -0.91
C PHE A 342 5.14 -8.09 -0.04
N GLN A 343 4.08 -8.89 -0.17
CA GLN A 343 3.97 -10.18 0.49
C GLN A 343 4.40 -11.30 -0.46
N GLN A 344 5.39 -12.08 -0.03
CA GLN A 344 5.82 -13.31 -0.66
C GLN A 344 4.70 -14.35 -0.62
N VAL A 345 4.52 -15.07 -1.72
CA VAL A 345 3.63 -16.22 -1.76
C VAL A 345 4.39 -17.46 -1.31
N ALA A 346 4.06 -17.97 -0.11
CA ALA A 346 4.76 -19.08 0.51
C ALA A 346 6.29 -18.87 0.47
N ASP A 347 7.07 -19.89 0.13
CA ASP A 347 8.53 -19.80 -0.03
C ASP A 347 8.96 -19.65 -1.50
N THR A 348 8.12 -19.06 -2.35
CA THR A 348 8.38 -18.93 -3.80
C THR A 348 9.06 -17.61 -4.17
N GLY A 349 9.60 -17.49 -5.38
CA GLY A 349 10.04 -16.21 -5.94
C GLY A 349 8.90 -15.31 -6.43
N LEU A 350 7.73 -15.32 -5.79
CA LEU A 350 6.57 -14.51 -6.19
C LEU A 350 6.17 -13.57 -5.05
N PHE A 351 6.03 -12.28 -5.34
CA PHE A 351 5.63 -11.25 -4.38
C PHE A 351 4.52 -10.38 -4.97
N PHE A 352 3.52 -10.04 -4.16
CA PHE A 352 2.47 -9.08 -4.54
C PHE A 352 2.45 -7.90 -3.57
N GLY A 353 2.23 -6.71 -4.10
CA GLY A 353 2.05 -5.48 -3.34
C GLY A 353 0.85 -4.71 -3.86
N LEU A 354 0.17 -4.01 -2.95
CA LEU A 354 -0.78 -2.97 -3.28
C LEU A 354 -0.23 -1.67 -2.69
N ASN A 355 0.41 -0.88 -3.54
CA ASN A 355 1.12 0.32 -3.14
C ASN A 355 0.17 1.52 -3.12
N HIS A 356 0.27 2.29 -2.05
CA HIS A 356 -0.51 3.51 -1.82
C HIS A 356 0.44 4.69 -1.90
N GLU A 357 0.40 5.43 -3.00
CA GLU A 357 1.24 6.60 -3.20
C GLU A 357 0.37 7.86 -3.18
N ALA A 358 0.97 8.95 -2.73
CA ALA A 358 0.36 10.27 -2.79
C ALA A 358 1.45 11.32 -3.00
N GLY A 359 1.14 12.32 -3.80
CA GLY A 359 1.98 13.49 -4.02
C GLY A 359 1.14 14.76 -3.90
N VAL A 360 1.82 15.89 -3.77
CA VAL A 360 1.18 17.20 -3.73
C VAL A 360 1.80 18.08 -4.79
N ARG A 361 0.95 18.78 -5.54
CA ARG A 361 1.39 19.78 -6.52
C ARG A 361 1.38 21.16 -5.88
N TYR A 362 2.45 21.90 -6.12
CA TYR A 362 2.64 23.27 -5.66
C TYR A 362 2.97 24.19 -6.82
N GLY A 363 2.75 25.49 -6.62
CA GLY A 363 3.33 26.51 -7.47
C GLY A 363 4.85 26.53 -7.37
N THR A 364 5.50 27.05 -8.40
CA THR A 364 6.96 27.19 -8.44
C THR A 364 7.41 28.64 -8.45
N ILE A 365 8.64 28.86 -7.98
CA ILE A 365 9.31 30.15 -7.89
C ILE A 365 10.54 30.10 -8.78
N ASP A 366 10.76 31.18 -9.53
CA ASP A 366 12.04 31.52 -10.16
C ASP A 366 12.86 32.30 -9.11
N SER A 367 13.69 31.58 -8.36
CA SER A 367 14.35 32.07 -7.15
C SER A 367 15.48 33.06 -7.44
N ASP A 368 16.06 33.03 -8.64
CA ASP A 368 17.16 33.89 -9.08
C ASP A 368 16.79 34.88 -10.20
N ASN A 369 15.53 34.87 -10.63
CA ASN A 369 14.94 35.73 -11.66
C ASN A 369 15.57 35.55 -13.05
N ASP A 370 16.02 34.35 -13.40
CA ASP A 370 16.60 34.04 -14.71
C ASP A 370 15.55 33.67 -15.78
N GLY A 371 14.28 33.52 -15.38
CA GLY A 371 13.16 33.11 -16.23
C GLY A 371 12.85 31.62 -16.20
N THR A 372 13.54 30.84 -15.35
CA THR A 372 13.36 29.40 -15.14
C THR A 372 12.84 29.16 -13.73
N TYR A 373 11.85 28.30 -13.57
CA TYR A 373 11.40 27.88 -12.25
C TYR A 373 12.39 26.89 -11.63
N ASP A 374 12.85 27.14 -10.41
CA ASP A 374 13.92 26.34 -9.78
C ASP A 374 13.64 25.96 -8.31
N ALA A 375 12.50 26.37 -7.75
CA ALA A 375 12.07 26.00 -6.42
C ALA A 375 10.55 25.82 -6.32
N ILE A 376 10.09 24.93 -5.44
CA ILE A 376 8.68 24.83 -5.02
C ILE A 376 8.34 25.97 -4.05
N ASP A 377 7.16 26.58 -4.20
CA ASP A 377 6.54 27.43 -3.20
C ASP A 377 5.69 26.57 -2.23
N PRO A 378 6.17 26.28 -1.01
CA PRO A 378 5.41 25.45 -0.07
C PRO A 378 4.12 26.10 0.43
N ASP A 379 3.95 27.42 0.24
CA ASP A 379 2.76 28.16 0.65
C ASP A 379 1.69 28.22 -0.46
N ASP A 380 1.98 27.74 -1.68
CA ASP A 380 1.07 27.73 -2.85
C ASP A 380 0.72 26.29 -3.25
N LYS A 381 -0.02 25.56 -2.40
CA LYS A 381 -0.60 24.26 -2.79
C LYS A 381 -1.59 24.46 -3.93
N GLN A 382 -1.51 23.62 -4.96
CA GLN A 382 -2.33 23.69 -6.16
C GLN A 382 -3.14 22.42 -6.45
N GLY A 383 -2.91 21.32 -5.75
CA GLY A 383 -3.67 20.08 -5.91
C GLY A 383 -2.97 18.86 -5.32
N ASP A 384 -3.67 17.74 -5.35
CA ASP A 384 -3.25 16.44 -4.82
C ASP A 384 -3.18 15.39 -5.94
N GLU A 385 -2.28 14.43 -5.76
CA GLU A 385 -2.05 13.29 -6.65
C GLU A 385 -2.17 12.01 -5.81
N VAL A 386 -3.00 11.05 -6.21
CA VAL A 386 -3.20 9.82 -5.44
C VAL A 386 -3.16 8.61 -6.36
N PHE A 387 -2.40 7.59 -5.95
CA PHE A 387 -2.11 6.39 -6.75
C PHE A 387 -2.43 5.13 -5.95
N ARG A 388 -3.03 4.14 -6.63
CA ARG A 388 -3.23 2.78 -6.10
C ARG A 388 -2.74 1.78 -7.12
N THR A 389 -1.65 1.11 -6.80
CA THR A 389 -0.94 0.25 -7.77
C THR A 389 -0.88 -1.17 -7.25
N LEU A 390 -1.49 -2.12 -7.99
CA LEU A 390 -1.29 -3.54 -7.77
C LEU A 390 -0.06 -3.98 -8.57
N GLU A 391 0.92 -4.55 -7.88
CA GLU A 391 2.23 -4.87 -8.44
C GLU A 391 2.67 -6.29 -8.06
N VAL A 392 3.34 -6.97 -8.99
CA VAL A 392 3.84 -8.33 -8.81
C VAL A 392 5.29 -8.46 -9.27
N PHE A 393 6.11 -9.08 -8.44
CA PHE A 393 7.42 -9.59 -8.81
C PHE A 393 7.37 -11.10 -8.96
N ALA A 394 7.83 -11.63 -10.10
CA ALA A 394 7.93 -13.07 -10.33
C ALA A 394 9.34 -13.44 -10.81
N ARG A 395 9.99 -14.37 -10.10
CA ARG A 395 11.31 -14.85 -10.51
C ARG A 395 11.26 -15.49 -11.89
N LYS A 396 12.23 -15.15 -12.72
CA LYS A 396 12.41 -15.70 -14.06
C LYS A 396 12.79 -17.19 -13.99
N PRO A 397 12.15 -18.09 -14.75
CA PRO A 397 12.64 -19.45 -14.95
C PRO A 397 14.03 -19.43 -15.60
N ALA A 398 14.93 -20.29 -15.15
CA ALA A 398 16.24 -20.41 -15.79
C ALA A 398 16.17 -21.03 -17.20
N ASN A 399 15.21 -21.95 -17.42
CA ASN A 399 14.94 -22.61 -18.70
C ASN A 399 13.49 -23.13 -18.71
N LEU A 400 12.54 -22.30 -19.10
CA LEU A 400 11.14 -22.68 -19.21
C LEU A 400 10.93 -23.68 -20.36
N ALA A 401 10.30 -24.81 -20.05
CA ALA A 401 9.81 -25.75 -21.04
C ALA A 401 8.30 -25.57 -21.23
N ASP A 402 7.81 -25.66 -22.46
CA ASP A 402 6.38 -25.61 -22.79
C ASP A 402 5.53 -26.60 -21.97
N THR A 403 6.07 -27.80 -21.72
CA THR A 403 5.40 -28.83 -20.91
C THR A 403 5.13 -28.41 -19.46
N ALA A 404 5.86 -27.42 -18.91
CA ALA A 404 5.63 -26.92 -17.56
C ALA A 404 4.30 -26.13 -17.46
N MET A 405 3.90 -25.48 -18.55
CA MET A 405 2.65 -24.72 -18.62
C MET A 405 1.43 -25.61 -18.91
N VAL A 406 1.59 -26.86 -19.33
CA VAL A 406 0.45 -27.73 -19.67
C VAL A 406 -0.50 -27.90 -18.47
N GLY A 407 -1.80 -27.70 -18.70
CA GLY A 407 -2.86 -27.82 -17.68
C GLY A 407 -3.86 -26.67 -17.72
N ASP A 408 -4.78 -26.68 -16.76
CA ASP A 408 -5.81 -25.66 -16.63
C ASP A 408 -5.36 -24.52 -15.73
N TYR A 409 -5.68 -23.30 -16.13
CA TYR A 409 -5.39 -22.06 -15.41
C TYR A 409 -6.70 -21.30 -15.22
N GLY A 410 -6.89 -20.75 -14.03
CA GLY A 410 -7.90 -19.74 -13.77
C GLY A 410 -7.38 -18.40 -14.26
N ARG A 411 -8.16 -17.69 -15.05
CA ARG A 411 -7.84 -16.37 -15.59
C ARG A 411 -8.76 -15.33 -14.95
N VAL A 412 -8.17 -14.22 -14.51
CA VAL A 412 -8.89 -12.97 -14.24
C VAL A 412 -8.34 -11.89 -15.15
N TYR A 413 -9.23 -11.00 -15.57
CA TYR A 413 -8.94 -9.92 -16.48
C TYR A 413 -9.62 -8.65 -16.01
N PHE A 414 -8.89 -7.56 -16.14
CA PHE A 414 -9.39 -6.21 -15.98
C PHE A 414 -8.92 -5.38 -17.18
N GLY A 415 -9.85 -4.66 -17.80
CA GLY A 415 -9.57 -3.74 -18.89
C GLY A 415 -10.09 -2.35 -18.56
N SER A 416 -9.38 -1.32 -19.00
CA SER A 416 -9.86 0.06 -18.95
C SER A 416 -9.63 0.75 -20.29
N SER A 417 -10.68 1.39 -20.80
CA SER A 417 -10.60 2.25 -21.97
C SER A 417 -10.97 3.68 -21.60
N LEU A 418 -10.00 4.58 -21.78
CA LEU A 418 -10.19 6.02 -21.71
C LEU A 418 -10.38 6.55 -23.11
N SER A 419 -11.47 7.25 -23.36
CA SER A 419 -11.72 7.95 -24.62
C SER A 419 -12.25 9.34 -24.33
N SER A 420 -12.03 10.30 -25.24
CA SER A 420 -12.55 11.67 -25.03
C SER A 420 -14.07 11.63 -24.79
N GLY A 421 -14.52 12.06 -23.61
CA GLY A 421 -15.92 11.96 -23.24
C GLY A 421 -16.38 10.61 -22.65
N ARG A 422 -15.50 9.64 -22.38
CA ARG A 422 -15.91 8.28 -22.01
C ARG A 422 -14.86 7.55 -21.16
N ILE A 423 -15.33 6.89 -20.11
CA ILE A 423 -14.60 5.88 -19.36
C ILE A 423 -15.34 4.56 -19.54
N GLU A 424 -14.60 3.49 -19.79
CA GLU A 424 -15.11 2.12 -19.83
C GLU A 424 -14.21 1.21 -19.00
N LEU A 425 -14.80 0.46 -18.07
CA LEU A 425 -14.12 -0.58 -17.30
C LEU A 425 -14.71 -1.93 -17.65
N LEU A 426 -13.85 -2.92 -17.81
CA LEU A 426 -14.19 -4.29 -18.14
C LEU A 426 -13.57 -5.23 -17.11
N SER A 427 -14.27 -6.31 -16.78
CA SER A 427 -13.66 -7.42 -16.06
C SER A 427 -14.21 -8.76 -16.51
N ALA A 428 -13.38 -9.80 -16.45
CA ALA A 428 -13.81 -11.14 -16.80
C ALA A 428 -13.07 -12.20 -15.99
N ASN A 429 -13.76 -13.31 -15.73
CA ASN A 429 -13.16 -14.51 -15.18
C ASN A 429 -13.54 -15.73 -16.04
N ASN A 430 -12.54 -16.53 -16.38
CA ASN A 430 -12.71 -17.74 -17.19
C ASN A 430 -11.49 -18.66 -17.01
N THR A 431 -11.44 -19.77 -17.75
CA THR A 431 -10.33 -20.72 -17.67
C THR A 431 -9.54 -20.75 -18.97
N VAL A 432 -8.25 -21.03 -18.86
CA VAL A 432 -7.35 -21.28 -19.98
C VAL A 432 -6.77 -22.67 -19.85
N THR A 433 -6.93 -23.52 -20.86
CA THR A 433 -6.26 -24.82 -20.93
C THR A 433 -5.05 -24.71 -21.83
N PHE A 434 -3.85 -24.84 -21.27
CA PHE A 434 -2.59 -24.85 -22.01
C PHE A 434 -2.21 -26.27 -22.45
N GLU A 435 -1.74 -26.36 -23.70
CA GLU A 435 -1.15 -27.54 -24.33
C GLU A 435 0.34 -27.30 -24.64
N SER A 436 1.04 -28.33 -25.13
CA SER A 436 2.42 -28.19 -25.57
C SER A 436 2.56 -27.17 -26.70
N GLY A 437 3.73 -26.55 -26.83
CA GLY A 437 4.01 -25.50 -27.81
C GLY A 437 3.51 -24.11 -27.42
N PHE A 438 3.24 -23.87 -26.13
CA PHE A 438 2.67 -22.62 -25.60
C PHE A 438 1.34 -22.23 -26.26
N SER A 439 0.58 -23.25 -26.70
CA SER A 439 -0.78 -23.07 -27.23
C SER A 439 -1.79 -23.16 -26.10
N GLY A 440 -2.84 -22.34 -26.17
CA GLY A 440 -3.88 -22.28 -25.15
C GLY A 440 -5.28 -22.19 -25.76
N THR A 441 -6.27 -22.67 -25.00
CA THR A 441 -7.69 -22.44 -25.29
C THR A 441 -8.32 -21.68 -24.14
N LEU A 442 -8.74 -20.44 -24.40
CA LEU A 442 -9.57 -19.64 -23.52
C LEU A 442 -11.01 -20.16 -23.57
N SER A 443 -11.61 -20.45 -22.42
CA SER A 443 -13.01 -20.84 -22.33
C SER A 443 -13.93 -19.64 -22.49
N ALA A 444 -15.15 -19.88 -22.97
CA ALA A 444 -16.22 -18.88 -22.89
C ALA A 444 -16.47 -18.47 -21.43
N GLY A 445 -16.92 -17.24 -21.23
CA GLY A 445 -17.20 -16.68 -19.91
C GLY A 445 -18.19 -15.52 -19.99
N ILE A 446 -18.20 -14.69 -18.96
CA ILE A 446 -18.96 -13.44 -18.87
C ILE A 446 -17.97 -12.31 -18.64
N GLU A 447 -18.10 -11.26 -19.41
CA GLU A 447 -17.44 -9.98 -19.21
C GLU A 447 -18.45 -9.01 -18.58
N ARG A 448 -18.01 -8.31 -17.55
CA ARG A 448 -18.76 -7.26 -16.85
C ARG A 448 -18.27 -5.92 -17.37
N GLU A 449 -19.18 -5.00 -17.64
CA GLU A 449 -18.89 -3.71 -18.27
C GLU A 449 -19.54 -2.57 -17.48
N ILE A 450 -18.73 -1.54 -17.22
CA ILE A 450 -19.18 -0.24 -16.75
C ILE A 450 -18.78 0.81 -17.78
N ILE A 451 -19.72 1.61 -18.27
CA ILE A 451 -19.44 2.75 -19.17
C ILE A 451 -20.03 4.01 -18.57
N VAL A 452 -19.23 5.07 -18.44
CA VAL A 452 -19.72 6.44 -18.28
C VAL A 452 -19.39 7.21 -19.55
N ASN A 453 -20.42 7.78 -20.18
CA ASN A 453 -20.28 8.45 -21.49
C ASN A 453 -20.43 9.96 -21.40
N SER A 454 -20.32 10.63 -22.55
CA SER A 454 -20.25 12.08 -22.63
C SER A 454 -21.54 12.80 -22.26
N SER A 455 -22.67 12.09 -22.16
CA SER A 455 -23.90 12.66 -21.58
C SER A 455 -23.92 12.64 -20.05
N GLY A 456 -22.86 12.14 -19.42
CA GLY A 456 -22.78 11.82 -17.99
C GLY A 456 -23.53 10.55 -17.63
N ALA A 457 -24.27 9.90 -18.54
CA ALA A 457 -25.00 8.68 -18.23
C ALA A 457 -24.07 7.48 -18.06
N ALA A 458 -24.35 6.66 -17.05
CA ALA A 458 -23.73 5.35 -16.86
C ALA A 458 -24.55 4.22 -17.47
N SER A 459 -23.88 3.18 -17.92
CA SER A 459 -24.45 1.90 -18.33
C SER A 459 -23.64 0.79 -17.67
N TYR A 460 -24.34 -0.18 -17.12
CA TYR A 460 -23.79 -1.35 -16.45
C TYR A 460 -24.34 -2.59 -17.15
N GLY A 461 -23.53 -3.62 -17.36
CA GLY A 461 -24.04 -4.84 -17.97
C GLY A 461 -23.06 -5.99 -18.11
N ASP A 462 -23.63 -7.13 -18.47
CA ASP A 462 -22.90 -8.37 -18.76
C ASP A 462 -22.91 -8.70 -20.25
N GLN A 463 -21.75 -9.08 -20.79
CA GLN A 463 -21.60 -9.58 -22.15
C GLN A 463 -21.00 -11.00 -22.16
N PRO A 464 -21.53 -11.94 -22.97
CA PRO A 464 -20.94 -13.26 -23.09
C PRO A 464 -19.65 -13.19 -23.92
N THR A 465 -18.58 -13.82 -23.43
CA THR A 465 -17.34 -14.01 -24.19
C THR A 465 -17.31 -15.38 -24.86
N THR A 466 -16.67 -15.47 -26.03
CA THR A 466 -16.55 -16.73 -26.77
C THR A 466 -15.24 -17.44 -26.46
N SER A 467 -15.23 -18.77 -26.62
CA SER A 467 -13.98 -19.52 -26.55
C SER A 467 -13.06 -19.19 -27.71
N GLU A 468 -11.77 -19.05 -27.43
CA GLU A 468 -10.73 -18.69 -28.39
C GLU A 468 -9.48 -19.58 -28.22
N THR A 469 -8.80 -19.88 -29.32
CA THR A 469 -7.52 -20.59 -29.31
C THR A 469 -6.40 -19.64 -29.70
N PHE A 470 -5.28 -19.69 -28.98
CA PHE A 470 -4.14 -18.81 -29.21
C PHE A 470 -2.81 -19.57 -29.08
N THR A 471 -1.71 -18.91 -29.43
CA THR A 471 -0.35 -19.41 -29.19
C THR A 471 0.52 -18.25 -28.76
N LEU A 472 1.22 -18.43 -27.64
CA LEU A 472 2.10 -17.43 -27.08
C LEU A 472 3.50 -17.54 -27.69
N THR A 473 4.18 -16.42 -27.80
CA THR A 473 5.62 -16.39 -28.03
C THR A 473 6.29 -16.22 -26.68
N VAL A 474 6.93 -17.30 -26.18
CA VAL A 474 7.54 -17.33 -24.84
C VAL A 474 9.02 -17.67 -24.95
N SER A 475 9.85 -16.83 -24.35
CA SER A 475 11.29 -17.01 -24.23
C SER A 475 11.65 -18.01 -23.13
N SER A 476 12.89 -18.52 -23.14
CA SER A 476 13.34 -19.52 -22.16
C SER A 476 13.43 -18.97 -20.73
N ASP A 477 13.51 -17.66 -20.57
CA ASP A 477 13.46 -16.93 -19.30
C ASP A 477 12.04 -16.56 -18.87
N GLY A 478 11.02 -17.04 -19.59
CA GLY A 478 9.61 -16.86 -19.26
C GLY A 478 8.99 -15.57 -19.79
N THR A 479 9.75 -14.67 -20.42
CA THR A 479 9.18 -13.44 -21.02
C THR A 479 8.24 -13.79 -22.18
N ILE A 480 7.07 -13.15 -22.21
CA ILE A 480 6.07 -13.27 -23.27
C ILE A 480 6.13 -12.01 -24.12
N THR A 481 6.16 -12.18 -25.45
CA THR A 481 6.27 -11.06 -26.40
C THR A 481 5.11 -10.99 -27.39
N ASP A 482 4.84 -9.80 -27.93
CA ASP A 482 3.90 -9.60 -29.05
C ASP A 482 4.46 -10.15 -30.37
N GLY A 483 4.45 -11.48 -30.47
CA GLY A 483 5.08 -12.19 -31.57
C GLY A 483 6.61 -12.22 -31.49
N PRO A 484 7.29 -12.79 -32.51
CA PRO A 484 8.74 -13.06 -32.45
C PRO A 484 9.65 -11.82 -32.42
N ASP A 485 9.15 -10.68 -32.90
CA ASP A 485 9.91 -9.43 -33.02
C ASP A 485 9.27 -8.27 -32.20
N GLY A 486 8.24 -8.55 -31.40
CA GLY A 486 7.53 -7.56 -30.59
C GLY A 486 8.15 -7.33 -29.21
N GLY A 487 7.67 -6.29 -28.53
CA GLY A 487 8.05 -5.98 -27.14
C GLY A 487 7.48 -7.00 -26.15
N ALA A 488 7.94 -6.91 -24.90
CA ALA A 488 7.39 -7.71 -23.82
C ALA A 488 5.95 -7.28 -23.53
N ILE A 489 5.06 -8.26 -23.32
CA ILE A 489 3.65 -8.04 -22.97
C ILE A 489 3.23 -8.82 -21.72
N GLY A 490 4.16 -9.56 -21.11
CA GLY A 490 3.87 -10.41 -19.97
C GLY A 490 5.00 -11.38 -19.64
N PHE A 491 4.75 -12.27 -18.69
CA PHE A 491 5.73 -13.26 -18.27
C PHE A 491 5.10 -14.51 -17.64
N VAL A 492 5.93 -15.55 -17.52
CA VAL A 492 5.67 -16.79 -16.80
C VAL A 492 6.65 -16.91 -15.64
N SER A 493 6.13 -17.19 -14.43
CA SER A 493 6.92 -17.43 -13.21
C SER A 493 7.83 -18.67 -13.30
N GLU A 494 8.85 -18.75 -12.43
CA GLU A 494 9.86 -19.83 -12.43
C GLU A 494 9.28 -21.25 -12.44
N ASP A 495 8.20 -21.46 -11.69
CA ASP A 495 7.52 -22.75 -11.54
C ASP A 495 6.32 -22.90 -12.51
N ALA A 496 6.14 -21.94 -13.41
CA ALA A 496 5.11 -21.88 -14.44
C ALA A 496 3.65 -21.93 -13.95
N TRP A 497 3.39 -21.75 -12.65
CA TRP A 497 2.03 -21.77 -12.12
C TRP A 497 1.36 -20.40 -12.05
N TYR A 498 2.13 -19.31 -12.15
CA TYR A 498 1.63 -17.94 -12.35
C TYR A 498 2.04 -17.40 -13.71
N VAL A 499 1.11 -16.73 -14.39
CA VAL A 499 1.31 -16.04 -15.68
C VAL A 499 0.66 -14.67 -15.60
N ASP A 500 1.31 -13.67 -16.17
CA ASP A 500 0.85 -12.29 -16.15
C ASP A 500 0.95 -11.68 -17.55
N PHE A 501 -0.03 -10.86 -17.93
CA PHE A 501 -0.01 -10.01 -19.11
C PHE A 501 -0.37 -8.58 -18.70
N SER A 502 0.40 -7.64 -19.24
CA SER A 502 0.20 -6.21 -19.10
C SER A 502 0.28 -5.57 -20.47
N GLU A 503 -0.86 -5.29 -21.08
CA GLU A 503 -0.98 -4.78 -22.45
C GLU A 503 -1.56 -3.37 -22.45
N ASN A 504 -1.13 -2.54 -23.40
CA ASN A 504 -1.63 -1.19 -23.57
C ASN A 504 -1.67 -0.80 -25.05
N ALA A 505 -2.58 0.11 -25.39
CA ALA A 505 -2.64 0.75 -26.70
C ALA A 505 -3.20 2.16 -26.57
N GLY A 506 -2.77 3.11 -27.39
CA GLY A 506 -3.35 4.45 -27.33
C GLY A 506 -2.91 5.38 -28.45
N SER A 507 -3.66 6.47 -28.60
CA SER A 507 -3.41 7.51 -29.60
C SER A 507 -3.92 8.86 -29.11
N ASN A 508 -3.00 9.80 -28.89
CA ASN A 508 -3.35 11.20 -28.60
C ASN A 508 -4.12 11.87 -29.75
N MET A 509 -3.89 11.43 -30.99
CA MET A 509 -4.56 11.99 -32.17
C MET A 509 -6.01 11.51 -32.28
N ASP A 510 -6.25 10.24 -31.96
CA ASP A 510 -7.59 9.64 -32.02
C ASP A 510 -8.34 9.76 -30.68
N GLY A 511 -7.63 10.18 -29.62
CA GLY A 511 -8.19 10.52 -28.31
C GLY A 511 -8.64 9.31 -27.50
N PHE A 512 -7.87 8.23 -27.51
CA PHE A 512 -8.13 7.01 -26.73
C PHE A 512 -6.85 6.40 -26.12
N ALA A 513 -7.02 5.64 -25.05
CA ALA A 513 -6.01 4.77 -24.44
C ALA A 513 -6.69 3.58 -23.77
N ASP A 514 -6.14 2.39 -23.97
CA ASP A 514 -6.62 1.11 -23.48
C ASP A 514 -5.51 0.45 -22.64
N PHE A 515 -5.91 -0.14 -21.51
CA PHE A 515 -5.03 -0.80 -20.54
C PHE A 515 -5.65 -2.13 -20.12
N ASP A 516 -4.91 -3.22 -20.31
CA ASP A 516 -5.40 -4.58 -20.14
C ASP A 516 -4.46 -5.39 -19.23
N LYS A 517 -4.98 -5.79 -18.07
CA LYS A 517 -4.28 -6.61 -17.09
C LYS A 517 -4.91 -8.00 -17.02
N THR A 518 -4.13 -9.03 -17.35
CA THR A 518 -4.56 -10.43 -17.21
C THR A 518 -3.65 -11.18 -16.26
N MET A 519 -4.21 -11.83 -15.23
CA MET A 519 -3.47 -12.72 -14.33
C MET A 519 -4.02 -14.14 -14.45
N LEU A 520 -3.12 -15.13 -14.38
CA LEU A 520 -3.50 -16.53 -14.39
C LEU A 520 -2.79 -17.32 -13.29
N VAL A 521 -3.54 -18.24 -12.67
CA VAL A 521 -3.00 -19.22 -11.72
C VAL A 521 -3.33 -20.64 -12.16
N LYS A 522 -2.36 -21.54 -12.06
CA LYS A 522 -2.53 -22.96 -12.37
C LYS A 522 -3.46 -23.62 -11.36
N LEU A 523 -4.47 -24.31 -11.87
CA LEU A 523 -5.51 -24.95 -11.09
C LEU A 523 -5.09 -26.38 -10.70
N GLY A 524 -5.61 -26.84 -9.57
CA GLY A 524 -5.49 -28.23 -9.16
C GLY A 524 -6.63 -29.10 -9.68
N ASP A 525 -6.49 -30.42 -9.56
CA ASP A 525 -7.51 -31.41 -9.95
C ASP A 525 -8.70 -31.49 -8.95
N SER A 526 -8.64 -30.74 -7.84
CA SER A 526 -9.64 -30.77 -6.76
C SER A 526 -9.77 -29.41 -6.09
N ALA A 527 -10.92 -29.17 -5.44
CA ALA A 527 -11.14 -27.96 -4.65
C ALA A 527 -10.03 -27.78 -3.60
N PRO A 528 -9.29 -26.67 -3.61
CA PRO A 528 -8.27 -26.43 -2.61
C PRO A 528 -8.90 -26.16 -1.23
N SER A 529 -8.19 -26.52 -0.17
CA SER A 529 -8.68 -26.31 1.20
C SER A 529 -8.32 -24.92 1.71
N VAL A 530 -9.34 -24.10 1.96
CA VAL A 530 -9.20 -22.75 2.52
C VAL A 530 -9.44 -22.69 4.04
N SER A 531 -10.02 -23.74 4.64
CA SER A 531 -10.43 -23.73 6.04
C SER A 531 -9.25 -23.50 6.99
N GLY A 532 -9.37 -22.52 7.88
CA GLY A 532 -8.34 -22.17 8.88
C GLY A 532 -7.20 -21.31 8.32
N LYS A 533 -7.21 -20.97 7.03
CA LYS A 533 -6.21 -20.09 6.44
C LYS A 533 -6.50 -18.62 6.72
N LYS A 534 -5.44 -17.83 6.85
CA LYS A 534 -5.47 -16.37 6.92
C LYS A 534 -4.83 -15.82 5.65
N TYR A 535 -5.55 -14.95 4.93
CA TYR A 535 -5.08 -14.33 3.70
C TYR A 535 -4.89 -12.83 3.91
N ARG A 536 -3.81 -12.27 3.38
CA ARG A 536 -3.74 -10.81 3.15
C ARG A 536 -4.54 -10.47 1.90
N LEU A 537 -5.40 -9.47 2.00
CA LEU A 537 -6.17 -8.91 0.89
C LEU A 537 -5.39 -7.76 0.26
N MET A 538 -5.23 -7.82 -1.05
CA MET A 538 -4.74 -6.72 -1.90
C MET A 538 -5.80 -6.48 -2.97
N MET A 539 -6.79 -5.66 -2.64
CA MET A 539 -7.92 -5.31 -3.50
C MET A 539 -7.80 -3.87 -3.95
N VAL A 540 -8.00 -3.61 -5.25
CA VAL A 540 -8.13 -2.26 -5.81
C VAL A 540 -9.21 -2.24 -6.89
N SER A 541 -10.04 -1.21 -6.87
CA SER A 541 -11.18 -1.06 -7.78
C SER A 541 -11.55 0.39 -8.00
N SER A 542 -12.35 0.63 -9.04
CA SER A 542 -12.98 1.92 -9.28
C SER A 542 -14.48 1.80 -9.41
N HIS A 543 -15.18 2.66 -8.67
CA HIS A 543 -16.62 2.88 -8.75
C HIS A 543 -16.89 4.08 -9.65
N LEU A 544 -17.82 3.91 -10.59
CA LEU A 544 -18.19 4.95 -11.54
C LEU A 544 -19.71 5.15 -11.53
N GLU A 545 -20.15 6.28 -10.98
CA GLU A 545 -21.56 6.67 -11.01
C GLU A 545 -21.80 7.62 -12.19
N GLY A 546 -22.89 7.41 -12.92
CA GLY A 546 -23.36 8.37 -13.90
C GLY A 546 -24.37 9.38 -13.32
N GLY A 547 -24.78 10.35 -14.13
CA GLY A 547 -25.83 11.30 -13.81
C GLY A 547 -25.30 12.64 -13.32
N ALA A 548 -26.03 13.26 -12.39
CA ALA A 548 -25.75 14.63 -11.95
C ALA A 548 -24.47 14.75 -11.10
N SER A 549 -24.04 13.67 -10.44
CA SER A 549 -22.76 13.57 -9.71
C SER A 549 -21.62 13.25 -10.68
N SER A 550 -21.80 12.25 -11.56
CA SER A 550 -20.69 11.70 -12.36
C SER A 550 -19.48 11.37 -11.48
N SER A 551 -19.74 10.76 -10.31
CA SER A 551 -18.72 10.55 -9.29
C SER A 551 -17.76 9.43 -9.69
N ILE A 552 -16.52 9.56 -9.22
CA ILE A 552 -15.45 8.60 -9.44
C ILE A 552 -14.86 8.29 -8.07
N ALA A 553 -14.79 7.02 -7.71
CA ALA A 553 -14.09 6.59 -6.50
C ALA A 553 -13.12 5.46 -6.81
N MET A 554 -12.02 5.43 -6.07
CA MET A 554 -11.06 4.34 -6.01
C MET A 554 -11.16 3.70 -4.62
N PHE A 555 -11.41 2.40 -4.57
CA PHE A 555 -11.41 1.63 -3.33
C PHE A 555 -10.17 0.74 -3.29
N ALA A 556 -9.50 0.69 -2.14
CA ALA A 556 -8.30 -0.13 -1.96
C ALA A 556 -8.18 -0.68 -0.54
N SER A 557 -7.79 -1.94 -0.38
CA SER A 557 -7.45 -2.49 0.93
C SER A 557 -6.07 -2.00 1.39
N GLN A 558 -5.93 -1.62 2.66
CA GLN A 558 -4.60 -1.34 3.24
C GLN A 558 -3.82 -2.63 3.53
N PHE A 559 -2.52 -2.51 3.81
CA PHE A 559 -1.62 -3.65 3.91
C PHE A 559 -1.99 -4.66 5.01
N ASN A 560 -2.52 -4.22 6.15
CA ASN A 560 -2.94 -5.11 7.24
C ASN A 560 -4.42 -5.54 7.15
N THR A 561 -4.97 -5.59 5.94
CA THR A 561 -6.32 -6.13 5.71
C THR A 561 -6.28 -7.63 5.44
N PHE A 562 -6.98 -8.39 6.28
CA PHE A 562 -6.93 -9.85 6.27
C PHE A 562 -8.31 -10.50 6.19
N LEU A 563 -8.40 -11.56 5.38
CA LEU A 563 -9.50 -12.53 5.40
C LEU A 563 -9.08 -13.74 6.22
N THR A 564 -9.76 -14.01 7.32
CA THR A 564 -9.55 -15.21 8.14
C THR A 564 -10.67 -16.22 7.91
N MET A 565 -10.32 -17.38 7.36
CA MET A 565 -11.27 -18.45 7.04
C MET A 565 -11.62 -19.24 8.30
N GLU A 566 -12.83 -19.06 8.83
CA GLU A 566 -13.34 -19.84 9.97
C GLU A 566 -13.73 -21.27 9.55
N SER A 567 -14.10 -21.45 8.28
CA SER A 567 -14.45 -22.73 7.67
C SER A 567 -14.20 -22.71 6.16
N GLY A 568 -14.52 -23.80 5.46
CA GLY A 568 -14.49 -23.84 4.00
C GLY A 568 -15.59 -23.03 3.30
N SER A 569 -16.49 -22.38 4.04
CA SER A 569 -17.63 -21.63 3.47
C SER A 569 -17.89 -20.26 4.09
N ALA A 570 -17.13 -19.85 5.10
CA ALA A 570 -17.30 -18.58 5.79
C ALA A 570 -16.01 -18.12 6.47
N GLY A 571 -15.89 -16.82 6.67
CA GLY A 571 -14.78 -16.21 7.39
C GLY A 571 -15.09 -14.78 7.84
N LYS A 572 -14.04 -14.08 8.27
CA LYS A 572 -14.10 -12.71 8.76
C LYS A 572 -13.01 -11.83 8.16
N ILE A 573 -13.35 -10.56 7.90
CA ILE A 573 -12.43 -9.52 7.52
C ILE A 573 -12.07 -8.68 8.74
N ASN A 574 -10.78 -8.38 8.87
CA ASN A 574 -10.26 -7.38 9.81
C ASN A 574 -9.23 -6.53 9.07
N GLY A 575 -9.31 -5.21 9.19
CA GLY A 575 -8.37 -4.26 8.59
C GLY A 575 -9.06 -3.00 8.08
N ASN A 576 -8.38 -2.31 7.18
CA ASN A 576 -8.80 -1.01 6.68
C ASN A 576 -8.95 -1.00 5.16
N PHE A 577 -9.89 -0.22 4.67
CA PHE A 577 -10.07 0.10 3.26
C PHE A 577 -9.97 1.61 3.09
N SER A 578 -9.20 2.08 2.12
CA SER A 578 -9.20 3.49 1.72
C SER A 578 -10.16 3.70 0.56
N GLU A 579 -10.97 4.73 0.65
CA GLU A 579 -11.76 5.27 -0.45
C GLU A 579 -11.20 6.64 -0.83
N ILE A 580 -10.89 6.82 -2.10
CA ILE A 580 -10.44 8.10 -2.66
C ILE A 580 -11.42 8.51 -3.74
N SER A 581 -12.13 9.61 -3.56
CA SER A 581 -13.27 9.95 -4.41
C SER A 581 -13.26 11.39 -4.90
N LYS A 582 -13.98 11.61 -5.99
CA LYS A 582 -14.33 12.90 -6.58
C LYS A 582 -15.84 12.90 -6.77
N ALA A 583 -16.54 13.71 -5.98
CA ALA A 583 -18.00 13.61 -5.86
C ALA A 583 -18.74 14.21 -7.06
N GLN A 584 -18.13 15.17 -7.76
CA GLN A 584 -18.73 15.91 -8.87
C GLN A 584 -17.89 15.89 -10.16
N GLY A 585 -17.36 14.73 -10.53
CA GLY A 585 -16.59 14.54 -11.76
C GLY A 585 -15.12 14.95 -11.67
N LEU A 586 -14.45 15.02 -12.82
CA LEU A 586 -12.99 15.13 -12.91
C LEU A 586 -12.39 16.39 -12.27
N GLY A 587 -13.08 17.52 -12.23
CA GLY A 587 -12.55 18.76 -11.66
C GLY A 587 -12.77 18.90 -10.15
N ASP A 588 -13.51 18.00 -9.51
CA ASP A 588 -13.81 18.10 -8.08
C ASP A 588 -12.59 17.76 -7.22
N ASN A 589 -12.53 18.30 -6.00
CA ASN A 589 -11.41 18.02 -5.11
C ASN A 589 -11.42 16.56 -4.66
N ILE A 590 -10.23 16.00 -4.45
CA ILE A 590 -10.08 14.66 -3.92
C ILE A 590 -10.56 14.62 -2.47
N GLN A 591 -11.35 13.60 -2.14
CA GLN A 591 -11.78 13.27 -0.79
C GLN A 591 -11.21 11.90 -0.43
N ALA A 592 -10.70 11.77 0.79
CA ALA A 592 -10.13 10.54 1.29
C ALA A 592 -10.86 10.08 2.56
N GLU A 593 -11.30 8.84 2.54
CA GLU A 593 -11.95 8.17 3.68
C GLU A 593 -11.25 6.85 3.99
N VAL A 594 -11.28 6.45 5.26
CA VAL A 594 -10.78 5.16 5.73
C VAL A 594 -11.92 4.42 6.43
N HIS A 595 -12.27 3.25 5.90
CA HIS A 595 -13.28 2.36 6.44
C HIS A 595 -12.59 1.25 7.23
N GLN A 596 -12.77 1.26 8.55
CA GLN A 596 -12.20 0.26 9.45
C GLN A 596 -13.21 -0.87 9.68
N GLU A 597 -12.79 -2.10 9.37
CA GLU A 597 -13.58 -3.30 9.53
C GLU A 597 -13.02 -4.19 10.64
N SER A 598 -13.92 -4.65 11.52
CA SER A 598 -13.59 -5.59 12.59
C SER A 598 -14.59 -6.74 12.62
N ASP A 599 -14.08 -7.95 12.45
CA ASP A 599 -14.85 -9.19 12.42
C ASP A 599 -16.03 -9.17 11.42
N LEU A 600 -15.89 -8.44 10.30
CA LEU A 600 -16.90 -8.37 9.24
C LEU A 600 -17.05 -9.75 8.58
N ALA A 601 -18.21 -10.37 8.74
CA ALA A 601 -18.44 -11.73 8.24
C ALA A 601 -18.59 -11.75 6.72
N PHE A 602 -17.99 -12.73 6.05
CA PHE A 602 -18.17 -13.01 4.63
C PHE A 602 -18.51 -14.48 4.37
N ASN A 603 -19.10 -14.75 3.21
CA ASN A 603 -19.32 -16.11 2.71
C ASN A 603 -18.35 -16.43 1.58
N ILE A 604 -17.94 -17.69 1.48
CA ILE A 604 -17.07 -18.17 0.39
C ILE A 604 -17.62 -19.46 -0.21
N GLN A 605 -17.47 -19.61 -1.52
CA GLN A 605 -17.80 -20.82 -2.26
C GLN A 605 -16.60 -21.20 -3.13
N VAL A 606 -15.99 -22.37 -2.87
CA VAL A 606 -14.85 -22.88 -3.64
C VAL A 606 -15.30 -24.10 -4.45
N GLY A 607 -15.19 -23.99 -5.78
CA GLY A 607 -15.50 -25.03 -6.75
C GLY A 607 -14.39 -26.09 -6.88
N SER A 608 -14.72 -27.21 -7.50
CA SER A 608 -13.78 -28.33 -7.69
C SER A 608 -12.57 -28.00 -8.57
N ASN A 609 -12.68 -26.97 -9.40
CA ASN A 609 -11.62 -26.46 -10.27
C ASN A 609 -10.89 -25.25 -9.65
N GLY A 610 -11.07 -24.96 -8.36
CA GLY A 610 -10.49 -23.77 -7.72
C GLY A 610 -11.24 -22.47 -7.99
N GLY A 611 -12.22 -22.46 -8.90
CA GLY A 611 -13.11 -21.31 -9.13
C GLY A 611 -13.84 -20.92 -7.85
N THR A 612 -13.81 -19.65 -7.50
CA THR A 612 -14.18 -19.18 -6.17
C THR A 612 -14.97 -17.89 -6.24
N THR A 613 -16.00 -17.80 -5.40
CA THR A 613 -16.76 -16.56 -5.14
C THR A 613 -16.71 -16.24 -3.65
N ILE A 614 -16.32 -15.02 -3.30
CA ILE A 614 -16.38 -14.47 -1.95
C ILE A 614 -17.40 -13.33 -1.95
N THR A 615 -18.34 -13.35 -1.02
CA THR A 615 -19.40 -12.34 -0.90
C THR A 615 -19.29 -11.66 0.46
N ILE A 616 -19.06 -10.35 0.43
CA ILE A 616 -18.86 -9.49 1.59
C ILE A 616 -20.09 -8.55 1.66
N PRO A 617 -20.96 -8.73 2.66
CA PRO A 617 -22.15 -7.91 2.79
C PRO A 617 -21.82 -6.50 3.29
N ASP A 618 -22.50 -5.52 2.73
CA ASP A 618 -22.52 -4.12 3.18
C ASP A 618 -23.97 -3.65 3.37
N SER A 619 -24.15 -2.51 4.03
CA SER A 619 -25.44 -1.85 4.23
C SER A 619 -26.14 -1.42 2.94
N GLY A 620 -25.37 -1.07 1.89
CA GLY A 620 -25.88 -0.63 0.59
C GLY A 620 -25.98 -1.73 -0.47
N GLY A 621 -25.31 -2.86 -0.27
CA GLY A 621 -25.10 -3.88 -1.30
C GLY A 621 -24.14 -4.97 -0.85
N GLU A 622 -23.41 -5.56 -1.78
CA GLU A 622 -22.41 -6.58 -1.49
C GLU A 622 -21.18 -6.39 -2.39
N THR A 623 -19.98 -6.47 -1.81
CA THR A 623 -18.74 -6.62 -2.58
C THR A 623 -18.54 -8.10 -2.91
N ILE A 624 -18.26 -8.42 -4.17
CA ILE A 624 -18.10 -9.77 -4.67
C ILE A 624 -16.70 -9.93 -5.28
N LEU A 625 -15.93 -10.90 -4.77
CA LEU A 625 -14.67 -11.33 -5.39
C LEU A 625 -14.93 -12.62 -6.18
N GLU A 626 -14.73 -12.58 -7.49
CA GLU A 626 -14.92 -13.74 -8.39
C GLU A 626 -13.60 -14.10 -9.07
N GLY A 627 -13.15 -15.35 -8.93
CA GLY A 627 -11.81 -15.70 -9.37
C GLY A 627 -11.40 -17.13 -9.06
N PHE A 628 -10.12 -17.34 -8.79
CA PHE A 628 -9.54 -18.68 -8.65
C PHE A 628 -8.44 -18.73 -7.59
N PHE A 629 -8.43 -19.80 -6.82
CA PHE A 629 -7.27 -20.21 -6.04
C PHE A 629 -6.39 -21.19 -6.84
N ASN A 630 -5.08 -21.11 -6.64
CA ASN A 630 -4.16 -22.15 -7.08
C ASN A 630 -4.37 -23.46 -6.29
N ALA A 631 -3.69 -24.54 -6.71
CA ALA A 631 -3.96 -25.90 -6.24
C ALA A 631 -3.89 -26.12 -4.71
N ASP A 632 -3.07 -25.36 -4.00
CA ASP A 632 -2.91 -25.43 -2.54
C ASP A 632 -3.55 -24.24 -1.80
N ALA A 633 -4.23 -23.35 -2.53
CA ALA A 633 -4.75 -22.07 -2.07
C ALA A 633 -3.72 -21.26 -1.25
N SER A 634 -2.48 -21.21 -1.73
CA SER A 634 -1.47 -20.24 -1.27
C SER A 634 -1.61 -18.87 -1.95
N LEU A 635 -2.17 -18.85 -3.17
CA LEU A 635 -2.50 -17.64 -3.93
C LEU A 635 -3.91 -17.75 -4.50
N GLY A 636 -4.69 -16.68 -4.37
CA GLY A 636 -5.90 -16.47 -5.13
C GLY A 636 -5.87 -15.16 -5.91
N ILE A 637 -6.38 -15.18 -7.13
CA ILE A 637 -6.55 -14.00 -8.00
C ILE A 637 -8.03 -13.85 -8.34
N PHE A 638 -8.53 -12.62 -8.29
CA PHE A 638 -9.96 -12.32 -8.40
C PHE A 638 -10.18 -11.03 -9.17
N THR A 639 -11.31 -10.95 -9.87
CA THR A 639 -11.98 -9.67 -10.14
C THR A 639 -12.76 -9.28 -8.89
N THR A 640 -12.84 -7.98 -8.59
CA THR A 640 -13.76 -7.45 -7.57
C THR A 640 -14.85 -6.62 -8.24
N GLY A 641 -16.04 -6.60 -7.66
CA GLY A 641 -17.09 -5.66 -8.01
C GLY A 641 -18.11 -5.45 -6.90
N TYR A 642 -18.79 -4.30 -6.92
CA TYR A 642 -19.85 -3.95 -5.98
C TYR A 642 -21.22 -4.08 -6.63
N LEU A 643 -22.14 -4.74 -5.93
CA LEU A 643 -23.52 -4.94 -6.38
C LEU A 643 -24.47 -4.25 -5.40
N GLU A 644 -25.04 -3.12 -5.82
CA GLU A 644 -26.04 -2.40 -5.02
C GLU A 644 -27.29 -3.27 -4.72
N THR A 645 -27.94 -2.97 -3.60
CA THR A 645 -29.17 -3.64 -3.20
C THR A 645 -30.28 -3.47 -4.25
N ASN A 646 -30.76 -4.59 -4.79
CA ASN A 646 -31.75 -4.68 -5.88
C ASN A 646 -31.23 -4.33 -7.28
N SER A 647 -29.92 -4.12 -7.46
CA SER A 647 -29.28 -4.07 -8.78
C SER A 647 -28.98 -5.47 -9.31
N VAL A 648 -28.74 -5.55 -10.61
CA VAL A 648 -28.39 -6.81 -11.31
C VAL A 648 -26.95 -6.78 -11.81
N ASP A 649 -26.45 -5.59 -12.13
CA ASP A 649 -25.14 -5.34 -12.72
C ASP A 649 -24.25 -4.59 -11.70
N TYR A 650 -22.94 -4.77 -11.82
CA TYR A 650 -21.95 -4.11 -10.97
C TYR A 650 -21.73 -2.65 -11.39
N ASP A 651 -21.53 -1.76 -10.41
CA ASP A 651 -21.18 -0.34 -10.60
C ASP A 651 -19.76 0.01 -10.13
N GLU A 652 -19.05 -0.97 -9.60
CA GLU A 652 -17.61 -0.96 -9.31
C GLU A 652 -16.95 -2.18 -9.93
N LEU A 653 -15.76 -2.01 -10.51
CA LEU A 653 -14.93 -3.11 -11.02
C LEU A 653 -13.45 -2.93 -10.63
N GLY A 654 -12.75 -4.04 -10.43
CA GLY A 654 -11.32 -4.04 -10.13
C GLY A 654 -10.70 -5.43 -10.03
N LEU A 655 -9.55 -5.49 -9.35
CA LEU A 655 -8.78 -6.72 -9.11
C LEU A 655 -8.58 -6.93 -7.61
N ALA A 656 -8.48 -8.20 -7.20
CA ALA A 656 -8.06 -8.57 -5.86
C ALA A 656 -7.11 -9.77 -5.88
N VAL A 657 -6.13 -9.75 -4.99
CA VAL A 657 -5.19 -10.84 -4.74
C VAL A 657 -5.26 -11.25 -3.27
N LEU A 658 -5.28 -12.56 -3.03
CA LEU A 658 -5.21 -13.17 -1.71
C LEU A 658 -3.93 -13.97 -1.57
N VAL A 659 -3.06 -13.60 -0.64
CA VAL A 659 -1.84 -14.36 -0.32
C VAL A 659 -1.97 -15.00 1.06
N ASP A 660 -1.76 -16.31 1.14
CA ASP A 660 -1.80 -17.05 2.41
C ASP A 660 -0.65 -16.62 3.33
N VAL A 661 -1.00 -16.18 4.53
CA VAL A 661 -0.10 -15.70 5.59
C VAL A 661 -0.37 -16.44 6.91
N THR A 662 -0.95 -17.63 6.84
CA THR A 662 -1.22 -18.46 8.01
C THR A 662 0.09 -18.72 8.78
N PRO A 663 0.17 -18.40 10.09
CA PRO A 663 1.38 -18.66 10.87
C PRO A 663 1.72 -20.17 10.87
N ASN A 664 2.99 -20.48 10.61
CA ASN A 664 3.51 -21.85 10.61
C ASN A 664 3.50 -22.51 12.00
#